data_AF-A0A9E4BKP9-F1
#
_entry.id   AF-A0A9E4BKP9-F1
#
_cell.length_a   1.000
_cell.length_b   1.000
_cell.length_c   1.000
_cell.angle_alpha   90.00
_cell.angle_beta   90.00
_cell.angle_gamma   90.00
#
_symmetry.space_group_name_H-M   'P 1'
#
loop_
_entity.id
_entity.type
_entity.pdbx_description
1 polymer ?
#
loop_
_entity_poly.entity_id
_entity_poly.type
_entity_poly.pdbx_seq_one_letter_code
_entity_poly.pdbx_strand_id
1 'polypeptide(L)'
;KARLMDFLIGDKDRHDGQWRWARFSDGDGHIWVPIPEDRDHAFSDLDGVAMAVARRGVPVFMEFEAKYPSLLGLTITGWELDREFLIELDKAAWDSVVTAFCEALSDPVIEDAVRRLPQPYYEILGATLTEALKSRRDALPQFASRYYALITREPEIQATDQNEYVACEHTPSGDLVVRIGLIEGADGEREAPYFERTFQPEESREVRIYLRGGDDHAEISGTKGRITVRIDGGGGDDTFTNVSEAGASKTRFYDFRGKNRFVKGKGAKIDETSYKRPPGWIPILLARYALDWGKHTFTYPSLTVNPDLGVFLKAHHSRMYFGYRKAPFASRHSFNVGLATNGFEPFASYTGDFRRVLPNLDARVRFKYSGIQTIRFNGFGNDTQIPKPSSHYKVEQSHITLAPSLYFRKKAHEEDVPGGPAEPLRSALSVYLGPIVKYSSTPSDANADKFIYSPDHPVYGTGYFGQVGASGEIMYDTRNNPAYPTRGFLVRAAGAVYPGVWDVESPFGSIDGRVHTYLTAPIPTKPTLAVRVGGKKVWGTYPFHESAFLGGPGFAATGLSDSHIRGFRKNRFAGDTSVYGNAELRLVLVPINFIVPGEFGVLIAADVGRVFFAEDPNAADKWHTGVGGGFWLSFLKRKQTLSVAVINGDDLTGVYLRAGFMF
;
A
#
# COMPACT_ATOMS: atom_id res chain seq x y z
N LYS A 1 17.73 -16.72 24.65
CA LYS A 1 17.07 -17.99 25.04
C LYS A 1 15.54 -17.89 25.07
N ALA A 2 14.93 -16.96 25.80
CA ALA A 2 13.46 -16.80 25.84
C ALA A 2 12.83 -16.69 24.44
N ARG A 3 13.40 -15.85 23.57
CA ARG A 3 13.00 -15.72 22.17
C ARG A 3 13.04 -17.04 21.37
N LEU A 4 14.04 -17.88 21.63
CA LEU A 4 14.17 -19.18 20.97
C LEU A 4 13.08 -20.16 21.42
N MET A 5 12.65 -20.05 22.68
CA MET A 5 11.49 -20.81 23.18
C MET A 5 10.20 -20.38 22.47
N ASP A 6 9.97 -19.07 22.29
CA ASP A 6 8.80 -18.57 21.55
C ASP A 6 8.79 -19.14 20.12
N PHE A 7 9.94 -19.15 19.46
CA PHE A 7 10.06 -19.74 18.11
C PHE A 7 9.71 -21.22 18.13
N LEU A 8 10.29 -21.98 19.06
CA LEU A 8 10.07 -23.42 19.17
C LEU A 8 8.58 -23.76 19.32
N ILE A 9 7.86 -23.04 20.17
CA ILE A 9 6.42 -23.30 20.45
C ILE A 9 5.48 -22.53 19.52
N GLY A 10 6.02 -21.76 18.57
CA GLY A 10 5.23 -21.00 17.60
C GLY A 10 4.45 -19.84 18.22
N ASP A 11 4.93 -19.31 19.35
CA ASP A 11 4.30 -18.17 20.01
C ASP A 11 4.66 -16.88 19.29
N LYS A 12 3.63 -16.26 18.70
CA LYS A 12 3.74 -15.05 17.89
C LYS A 12 3.30 -13.80 18.62
N ASP A 13 2.81 -13.91 19.85
CA ASP A 13 2.41 -12.76 20.66
C ASP A 13 3.51 -12.50 21.66
N ARG A 14 4.44 -11.62 21.30
CA ARG A 14 5.54 -11.29 22.20
C ARG A 14 5.95 -9.83 22.05
N HIS A 15 4.99 -8.96 22.30
CA HIS A 15 5.16 -7.51 22.29
C HIS A 15 5.67 -6.99 23.65
N ASP A 16 5.91 -5.68 23.76
CA ASP A 16 6.44 -4.99 24.96
C ASP A 16 5.71 -5.31 26.26
N GLY A 17 4.38 -5.33 26.23
CA GLY A 17 3.52 -5.65 27.38
C GLY A 17 3.56 -7.10 27.86
N GLN A 18 4.26 -8.00 27.16
CA GLN A 18 4.40 -9.43 27.51
C GLN A 18 5.77 -9.77 28.11
N TRP A 19 6.46 -8.75 28.63
CA TRP A 19 7.73 -8.90 29.33
C TRP A 19 7.72 -8.16 30.66
N ARG A 20 8.12 -8.87 31.71
CA ARG A 20 8.61 -8.27 32.96
C ARG A 20 10.12 -8.34 32.98
N TRP A 21 10.72 -7.51 33.81
CA TRP A 21 12.16 -7.51 34.01
C TRP A 21 12.45 -7.60 35.51
N ALA A 22 13.19 -8.63 35.89
CA ALA A 22 13.70 -8.75 37.26
C ALA A 22 15.06 -8.07 37.35
N ARG A 23 15.20 -7.13 38.29
CA ARG A 23 16.44 -6.43 38.56
C ARG A 23 17.20 -7.12 39.69
N PHE A 24 18.47 -7.41 39.44
CA PHE A 24 19.41 -7.94 40.41
C PHE A 24 20.60 -7.00 40.53
N SER A 25 21.16 -6.84 41.74
CA SER A 25 22.38 -6.07 41.93
C SER A 25 23.59 -6.82 41.36
N ASP A 26 24.50 -6.09 40.72
CA ASP A 26 25.76 -6.64 40.19
C ASP A 26 26.87 -5.58 40.28
N GLY A 27 27.72 -5.67 41.31
CA GLY A 27 28.69 -4.62 41.63
C GLY A 27 28.03 -3.26 41.84
N ASP A 28 28.56 -2.23 41.19
CA ASP A 28 28.00 -0.86 41.17
C ASP A 28 26.80 -0.73 40.20
N GLY A 29 26.47 -1.80 39.46
CA GLY A 29 25.40 -1.83 38.47
C GLY A 29 24.26 -2.80 38.79
N HIS A 30 23.47 -3.10 37.75
CA HIS A 30 22.33 -4.01 37.83
C HIS A 30 22.27 -4.94 36.63
N ILE A 31 21.98 -6.23 36.89
CA ILE A 31 21.58 -7.19 35.86
C ILE A 31 20.06 -7.20 35.77
N TRP A 32 19.55 -7.08 34.54
CA TRP A 32 18.13 -7.22 34.25
C TRP A 32 17.85 -8.53 33.52
N VAL A 33 16.99 -9.37 34.10
CA VAL A 33 16.60 -10.66 33.53
C VAL A 33 15.19 -10.57 32.94
N PRO A 34 15.00 -10.90 31.64
CA PRO A 34 13.68 -10.89 31.03
C PRO A 34 12.83 -12.06 31.52
N ILE A 35 11.58 -11.78 31.88
CA ILE A 35 10.56 -12.75 32.28
C ILE A 35 9.41 -12.64 31.28
N PRO A 36 9.23 -13.61 30.37
CA PRO A 36 8.11 -13.60 29.43
C PRO A 36 6.80 -13.89 30.17
N GLU A 37 5.80 -13.05 29.98
CA GLU A 37 4.42 -13.20 30.50
C GLU A 37 3.47 -13.65 29.39
N ASP A 38 2.46 -14.45 29.72
CA ASP A 38 1.41 -14.94 28.81
C ASP A 38 1.93 -15.75 27.59
N ARG A 39 1.24 -16.83 27.23
CA ARG A 39 1.58 -17.70 26.08
C ARG A 39 0.33 -18.02 25.26
N ASP A 40 -0.52 -17.02 25.09
CA ASP A 40 -1.87 -17.19 24.55
C ASP A 40 -1.89 -17.62 23.09
N HIS A 41 -0.81 -17.39 22.35
CA HIS A 41 -0.66 -17.83 20.97
C HIS A 41 0.32 -19.00 20.78
N ALA A 42 0.86 -19.60 21.84
CA ALA A 42 1.67 -20.80 21.72
C ALA A 42 0.85 -21.95 21.12
N PHE A 43 1.47 -22.72 20.21
CA PHE A 43 0.82 -23.82 19.50
C PHE A 43 -0.44 -23.43 18.70
N SER A 44 -0.58 -22.15 18.32
CA SER A 44 -1.73 -21.67 17.53
C SER A 44 -1.83 -22.43 16.21
N ASP A 45 -2.97 -23.11 16.03
CA ASP A 45 -3.27 -23.85 14.81
C ASP A 45 -4.56 -23.32 14.16
N LEU A 46 -4.38 -22.47 13.14
CA LEU A 46 -5.47 -21.85 12.40
C LEU A 46 -5.65 -22.57 11.05
N ASP A 47 -6.00 -23.85 11.08
CA ASP A 47 -6.27 -24.69 9.89
C ASP A 47 -7.63 -24.38 9.22
N GLY A 48 -7.87 -24.98 8.06
CA GLY A 48 -9.09 -24.91 7.27
C GLY A 48 -8.93 -24.07 6.01
N VAL A 49 -9.75 -24.35 5.01
CA VAL A 49 -9.69 -23.69 3.69
C VAL A 49 -9.81 -22.17 3.78
N ALA A 50 -10.69 -21.67 4.65
CA ALA A 50 -10.87 -20.23 4.86
C ALA A 50 -9.59 -19.57 5.43
N MET A 51 -8.97 -20.23 6.42
CA MET A 51 -7.74 -19.73 7.01
C MET A 51 -6.56 -19.88 6.04
N ALA A 52 -6.46 -20.97 5.28
CA ALA A 52 -5.43 -21.15 4.25
C ALA A 52 -5.41 -20.01 3.22
N VAL A 53 -6.59 -19.47 2.86
CA VAL A 53 -6.69 -18.27 2.03
C VAL A 53 -6.28 -17.01 2.81
N ALA A 54 -6.75 -16.86 4.05
CA ALA A 54 -6.45 -15.71 4.89
C ALA A 54 -4.94 -15.57 5.22
N ARG A 55 -4.23 -16.68 5.48
CA ARG A 55 -2.79 -16.72 5.79
C ARG A 55 -1.91 -16.15 4.68
N ARG A 56 -2.37 -16.20 3.42
CA ARG A 56 -1.67 -15.56 2.28
C ARG A 56 -1.67 -14.04 2.36
N GLY A 57 -2.67 -13.45 3.03
CA GLY A 57 -2.80 -12.00 3.20
C GLY A 57 -2.43 -11.48 4.57
N VAL A 58 -2.45 -12.35 5.56
CA VAL A 58 -2.25 -12.02 6.97
C VAL A 58 -1.18 -12.95 7.53
N PRO A 59 0.10 -12.54 7.50
CA PRO A 59 1.22 -13.40 7.88
C PRO A 59 1.16 -13.95 9.32
N VAL A 60 0.47 -13.24 10.22
CA VAL A 60 0.29 -13.65 11.63
C VAL A 60 -0.75 -14.74 11.82
N PHE A 61 -1.55 -15.07 10.79
CA PHE A 61 -2.34 -16.28 10.80
C PHE A 61 -1.40 -17.43 10.42
N MET A 62 -1.18 -18.35 11.33
CA MET A 62 -0.21 -19.43 11.19
C MET A 62 -0.81 -20.74 11.70
N GLU A 63 -0.23 -21.84 11.25
CA GLU A 63 -0.46 -23.18 11.77
C GLU A 63 0.78 -23.60 12.55
N PHE A 64 0.57 -24.33 13.64
CA PHE A 64 1.66 -24.93 14.39
C PHE A 64 1.96 -26.31 13.81
N GLU A 65 3.04 -26.39 13.04
CA GLU A 65 3.50 -27.63 12.42
C GLU A 65 4.97 -27.91 12.75
N ALA A 66 5.43 -29.13 12.42
CA ALA A 66 6.84 -29.52 12.46
C ALA A 66 7.77 -28.57 11.67
N LYS A 67 7.23 -27.90 10.64
CA LYS A 67 7.94 -26.91 9.84
C LYS A 67 7.66 -25.50 10.35
N TYR A 68 8.70 -24.67 10.41
CA TYR A 68 8.53 -23.25 10.72
C TYR A 68 7.67 -22.53 9.66
N PRO A 69 6.75 -21.65 10.08
CA PRO A 69 5.96 -20.82 9.19
C PRO A 69 6.81 -19.67 8.61
N SER A 70 6.14 -18.68 8.01
CA SER A 70 6.78 -17.43 7.58
C SER A 70 7.54 -16.78 8.74
N LEU A 71 8.81 -16.42 8.51
CA LEU A 71 9.64 -15.67 9.45
C LEU A 71 8.91 -14.40 9.92
N LEU A 72 8.29 -13.68 9.00
CA LEU A 72 7.51 -12.47 9.28
C LEU A 72 6.36 -12.76 10.25
N GLY A 73 5.59 -13.81 10.01
CA GLY A 73 4.40 -14.13 10.79
C GLY A 73 4.69 -14.40 12.26
N LEU A 74 5.77 -15.14 12.53
CA LEU A 74 6.16 -15.55 13.87
C LEU A 74 6.91 -14.47 14.65
N THR A 75 7.52 -13.49 13.98
CA THR A 75 8.45 -12.57 14.63
C THR A 75 8.00 -11.12 14.66
N ILE A 76 7.02 -10.72 13.85
CA ILE A 76 6.70 -9.30 13.64
C ILE A 76 6.28 -8.53 14.88
N THR A 77 5.63 -9.17 15.85
CA THR A 77 5.22 -8.54 17.11
C THR A 77 6.38 -8.27 18.05
N GLY A 78 7.44 -9.10 17.99
CA GLY A 78 8.60 -9.01 18.87
C GLY A 78 9.75 -8.17 18.33
N TRP A 79 9.69 -7.74 17.07
CA TRP A 79 10.78 -7.00 16.42
C TRP A 79 11.18 -5.72 17.13
N GLU A 80 10.27 -5.07 17.85
CA GLU A 80 10.54 -3.82 18.55
C GLU A 80 11.59 -4.01 19.63
N LEU A 81 11.28 -4.89 20.58
CA LEU A 81 12.18 -5.22 21.67
C LEU A 81 13.44 -5.94 21.16
N ASP A 82 13.27 -6.88 20.24
CA ASP A 82 14.39 -7.71 19.79
C ASP A 82 15.49 -6.89 19.10
N ARG A 83 15.11 -5.82 18.40
CA ARG A 83 16.09 -4.93 17.73
C ARG A 83 16.78 -3.98 18.69
N GLU A 84 16.21 -3.73 19.87
CA GLU A 84 16.85 -2.93 20.92
C GLU A 84 17.77 -3.80 21.78
N PHE A 85 17.31 -4.99 22.19
CA PHE A 85 18.02 -5.81 23.18
C PHE A 85 18.94 -6.88 22.60
N LEU A 86 18.65 -7.42 21.41
CA LEU A 86 19.48 -8.50 20.84
C LEU A 86 20.61 -8.00 19.94
N ILE A 87 20.69 -6.70 19.73
CA ILE A 87 21.61 -6.06 18.79
C ILE A 87 23.02 -5.88 19.33
N GLU A 88 23.29 -6.36 20.53
CA GLU A 88 24.64 -6.46 21.08
C GLU A 88 25.30 -7.79 20.68
N LEU A 89 24.51 -8.85 20.50
CA LEU A 89 25.03 -10.18 20.17
C LEU A 89 25.59 -10.24 18.76
N ASP A 90 26.88 -10.54 18.63
CA ASP A 90 27.48 -10.91 17.35
C ASP A 90 27.03 -12.32 16.91
N LYS A 91 27.43 -12.71 15.70
CA LYS A 91 27.03 -13.98 15.11
C LYS A 91 27.55 -15.18 15.91
N ALA A 92 28.76 -15.10 16.47
CA ALA A 92 29.36 -16.20 17.22
C ALA A 92 28.63 -16.43 18.55
N ALA A 93 28.35 -15.35 19.29
CA ALA A 93 27.55 -15.39 20.51
C ALA A 93 26.13 -15.89 20.23
N TRP A 94 25.50 -15.40 19.15
CA TRP A 94 24.18 -15.85 18.72
C TRP A 94 24.14 -17.36 18.48
N ASP A 95 25.06 -17.89 17.66
CA ASP A 95 25.10 -19.31 17.30
C ASP A 95 25.45 -20.20 18.51
N SER A 96 26.30 -19.71 19.41
CA SER A 96 26.59 -20.39 20.68
C SER A 96 25.32 -20.52 21.53
N VAL A 97 24.56 -19.43 21.72
CA VAL A 97 23.31 -19.44 22.49
C VAL A 97 22.25 -20.36 21.87
N VAL A 98 22.15 -20.39 20.54
CA VAL A 98 21.21 -21.26 19.82
C VAL A 98 21.59 -22.73 20.00
N THR A 99 22.87 -23.06 19.86
CA THR A 99 23.38 -24.43 20.04
C THR A 99 23.11 -24.92 21.46
N ALA A 100 23.51 -24.13 22.46
CA ALA A 100 23.27 -24.47 23.87
C ALA A 100 21.78 -24.60 24.22
N PHE A 101 20.91 -23.83 23.56
CA PHE A 101 19.46 -23.95 23.74
C PHE A 101 18.91 -25.27 23.16
N CYS A 102 19.34 -25.65 21.95
CA CYS A 102 18.92 -26.90 21.32
C CYS A 102 19.42 -28.13 22.10
N GLU A 103 20.67 -28.11 22.57
CA GLU A 103 21.27 -29.21 23.35
C GLU A 103 20.54 -29.43 24.69
N ALA A 104 20.08 -28.36 25.33
CA ALA A 104 19.29 -28.44 26.57
C ALA A 104 17.90 -29.07 26.36
N LEU A 105 17.41 -29.17 25.12
CA LEU A 105 16.11 -29.71 24.75
C LEU A 105 16.26 -31.09 24.10
N SER A 106 16.89 -32.02 24.80
CA SER A 106 17.04 -33.40 24.32
C SER A 106 15.68 -34.08 24.07
N ASP A 107 15.70 -35.15 23.28
CA ASP A 107 14.49 -35.95 23.00
C ASP A 107 13.73 -36.37 24.27
N PRO A 108 14.38 -36.92 25.32
CA PRO A 108 13.71 -37.22 26.58
C PRO A 108 13.05 -36.00 27.23
N VAL A 109 13.71 -34.83 27.20
CA VAL A 109 13.16 -33.59 27.78
C VAL A 109 11.88 -33.17 27.06
N ILE A 110 11.85 -33.24 25.72
CA ILE A 110 10.66 -32.92 24.92
C ILE A 110 9.55 -33.93 25.18
N GLU A 111 9.87 -35.22 25.17
CA GLU A 111 8.88 -36.28 25.42
C GLU A 111 8.25 -36.15 26.82
N ASP A 112 9.07 -35.95 27.85
CA ASP A 112 8.59 -35.78 29.22
C ASP A 112 7.79 -34.50 29.40
N ALA A 113 8.12 -33.43 28.67
CA ALA A 113 7.33 -32.20 28.67
C ALA A 113 5.93 -32.44 28.07
N VAL A 114 5.84 -33.14 26.93
CA VAL A 114 4.55 -33.43 26.26
C VAL A 114 3.70 -34.41 27.07
N ARG A 115 4.31 -35.40 27.75
CA ARG A 115 3.61 -36.34 28.65
C ARG A 115 2.93 -35.67 29.85
N ARG A 116 3.25 -34.41 30.17
CA ARG A 116 2.57 -33.63 31.22
C ARG A 116 1.22 -33.07 30.79
N LEU A 117 0.85 -33.18 29.52
CA LEU A 117 -0.51 -32.84 29.07
C LEU A 117 -1.54 -33.73 29.80
N PRO A 118 -2.75 -33.21 30.09
CA PRO A 118 -3.83 -34.07 30.58
C PRO A 118 -4.09 -35.21 29.60
N GLN A 119 -4.38 -36.41 30.13
CA GLN A 119 -4.49 -37.64 29.34
C GLN A 119 -5.34 -37.50 28.05
N PRO A 120 -6.54 -36.88 28.07
CA PRO A 120 -7.33 -36.72 26.86
C PRO A 120 -6.63 -35.90 25.77
N TYR A 121 -5.86 -34.86 26.13
CA TYR A 121 -5.11 -34.07 25.16
C TYR A 121 -3.92 -34.86 24.62
N TYR A 122 -3.20 -35.60 25.48
CA TYR A 122 -2.09 -36.44 25.03
C TYR A 122 -2.54 -37.50 24.01
N GLU A 123 -3.71 -38.10 24.23
CA GLU A 123 -4.31 -39.06 23.29
C GLU A 123 -4.68 -38.43 21.94
N ILE A 124 -5.10 -37.16 21.93
CA ILE A 124 -5.49 -36.44 20.71
C ILE A 124 -4.26 -35.99 19.90
N LEU A 125 -3.26 -35.39 20.55
CA LEU A 125 -2.18 -34.66 19.86
C LEU A 125 -0.76 -34.95 20.36
N GLY A 126 -0.58 -35.77 21.38
CA GLY A 126 0.72 -35.99 22.04
C GLY A 126 1.81 -36.43 21.08
N ALA A 127 1.54 -37.46 20.26
CA ALA A 127 2.52 -37.95 19.28
C ALA A 127 2.89 -36.87 18.25
N THR A 128 1.89 -36.20 17.66
CA THR A 128 2.11 -35.15 16.66
C THR A 128 2.86 -33.96 17.23
N LEU A 129 2.55 -33.54 18.46
CA LEU A 129 3.22 -32.43 19.14
C LEU A 129 4.67 -32.76 19.49
N THR A 130 4.96 -33.99 19.98
CA THR A 130 6.32 -34.45 20.23
C THR A 130 7.17 -34.39 18.97
N GLU A 131 6.67 -34.97 17.86
CA GLU A 131 7.39 -34.96 16.58
C GLU A 131 7.58 -33.55 16.02
N ALA A 132 6.56 -32.69 16.17
CA ALA A 132 6.65 -31.30 15.75
C ALA A 132 7.72 -30.54 16.55
N LEU A 133 7.75 -30.69 17.88
CA LEU A 133 8.74 -30.03 18.74
C LEU A 133 10.18 -30.50 18.45
N LYS A 134 10.39 -31.81 18.26
CA LYS A 134 11.70 -32.37 17.87
C LYS A 134 12.15 -31.80 16.53
N SER A 135 11.28 -31.87 15.51
CA SER A 135 11.57 -31.32 14.17
C SER A 135 11.88 -29.83 14.20
N ARG A 136 11.13 -29.06 15.00
CA ARG A 136 11.33 -27.62 15.15
C ARG A 136 12.60 -27.28 15.91
N ARG A 137 13.00 -28.05 16.92
CA ARG A 137 14.30 -27.90 17.60
C ARG A 137 15.43 -28.11 16.59
N ASP A 138 15.34 -29.18 15.78
CA ASP A 138 16.40 -29.52 14.83
C ASP A 138 16.51 -28.47 13.70
N ALA A 139 15.39 -27.86 13.30
CA ALA A 139 15.35 -26.76 12.33
C ALA A 139 15.63 -25.37 12.93
N LEU A 140 15.65 -25.22 14.26
CA LEU A 140 15.78 -23.94 14.96
C LEU A 140 17.08 -23.19 14.61
N PRO A 141 18.26 -23.84 14.48
CA PRO A 141 19.48 -23.13 14.08
C PRO A 141 19.34 -22.38 12.76
N GLN A 142 18.70 -23.00 11.77
CA GLN A 142 18.47 -22.36 10.47
C GLN A 142 17.46 -21.21 10.59
N PHE A 143 16.38 -21.39 11.36
CA PHE A 143 15.38 -20.34 11.59
C PHE A 143 15.99 -19.14 12.33
N ALA A 144 16.72 -19.39 13.41
CA ALA A 144 17.38 -18.37 14.22
C ALA A 144 18.46 -17.63 13.43
N SER A 145 19.21 -18.30 12.55
CA SER A 145 20.18 -17.64 11.67
C SER A 145 19.52 -16.69 10.67
N ARG A 146 18.36 -17.09 10.10
CA ARG A 146 17.55 -16.19 9.25
C ARG A 146 16.98 -15.01 10.03
N TYR A 147 16.64 -15.22 11.30
CA TYR A 147 16.16 -14.16 12.18
C TYR A 147 17.26 -13.17 12.57
N TYR A 148 18.46 -13.66 12.90
CA TYR A 148 19.65 -12.83 13.10
C TYR A 148 19.88 -11.92 11.90
N ALA A 149 19.99 -12.49 10.69
CA ALA A 149 20.20 -11.74 9.45
C ALA A 149 19.06 -10.75 9.13
N LEU A 150 17.86 -10.97 9.69
CA LEU A 150 16.75 -10.02 9.60
C LEU A 150 17.05 -8.83 10.50
N ILE A 151 17.22 -9.02 11.81
CA ILE A 151 17.36 -7.91 12.78
C ILE A 151 18.71 -7.17 12.71
N THR A 152 19.79 -7.82 12.28
CA THR A 152 21.14 -7.21 12.19
C THR A 152 21.43 -6.53 10.85
N ARG A 153 20.50 -6.59 9.90
CA ARG A 153 20.68 -5.91 8.61
C ARG A 153 20.65 -4.39 8.73
N GLU A 154 19.77 -3.89 9.58
CA GLU A 154 19.59 -2.46 9.88
C GLU A 154 19.39 -2.28 11.41
N PRO A 155 20.44 -2.56 12.22
CA PRO A 155 20.42 -2.46 13.68
C PRO A 155 19.99 -1.07 14.16
N GLU A 156 19.28 -1.06 15.30
CA GLU A 156 18.90 0.15 16.03
C GLU A 156 19.54 0.11 17.41
N ILE A 157 20.36 1.10 17.72
CA ILE A 157 21.03 1.25 19.01
C ILE A 157 20.39 2.44 19.71
N GLN A 158 19.94 2.21 20.95
CA GLN A 158 19.31 3.21 21.79
C GLN A 158 20.32 3.63 22.87
N ALA A 159 20.64 4.91 22.92
CA ALA A 159 21.37 5.51 24.04
C ALA A 159 20.40 5.89 25.17
N THR A 160 20.80 6.76 26.11
CA THR A 160 19.96 7.10 27.28
C THR A 160 19.65 8.59 27.32
N ASP A 161 18.92 9.06 28.34
CA ASP A 161 18.67 10.49 28.53
C ASP A 161 19.87 11.18 29.25
N GLN A 162 21.04 10.54 29.32
CA GLN A 162 22.28 11.08 29.88
C GLN A 162 23.22 11.56 28.78
N ASN A 163 24.25 12.32 29.15
CA ASN A 163 25.23 12.82 28.19
C ASN A 163 26.18 11.69 27.75
N GLU A 164 26.21 11.39 26.46
CA GLU A 164 26.95 10.28 25.90
C GLU A 164 27.88 10.69 24.76
N TYR A 165 29.00 9.99 24.64
CA TYR A 165 29.82 10.04 23.43
C TYR A 165 29.48 8.83 22.55
N VAL A 166 29.44 9.06 21.24
CA VAL A 166 29.29 8.01 20.23
C VAL A 166 30.48 8.08 19.29
N ALA A 167 31.29 7.03 19.25
CA ALA A 167 32.40 6.91 18.31
C ALA A 167 32.10 5.81 17.28
N CYS A 168 32.02 6.22 16.01
CA CYS A 168 31.76 5.34 14.87
C CYS A 168 32.97 5.34 13.93
N GLU A 169 33.73 4.25 13.90
CA GLU A 169 34.96 4.14 13.12
C GLU A 169 34.77 3.18 11.93
N HIS A 170 34.92 3.70 10.71
CA HIS A 170 35.03 2.86 9.52
C HIS A 170 36.45 2.32 9.35
N THR A 171 36.63 1.01 9.54
CA THR A 171 37.94 0.36 9.47
C THR A 171 38.43 0.21 8.02
N PRO A 172 39.72 -0.06 7.79
CA PRO A 172 40.24 -0.34 6.44
C PRO A 172 39.63 -1.57 5.75
N SER A 173 39.14 -2.56 6.50
CA SER A 173 38.41 -3.72 5.96
C SER A 173 37.03 -3.33 5.42
N GLY A 174 36.48 -2.21 5.87
CA GLY A 174 35.15 -1.72 5.54
C GLY A 174 34.11 -1.97 6.63
N ASP A 175 34.52 -2.58 7.74
CA ASP A 175 33.69 -2.79 8.94
C ASP A 175 33.40 -1.45 9.63
N LEU A 176 32.42 -1.46 10.53
CA LEU A 176 32.08 -0.31 11.36
C LEU A 176 32.18 -0.72 12.82
N VAL A 177 33.08 -0.09 13.56
CA VAL A 177 33.15 -0.22 15.01
C VAL A 177 32.35 0.91 15.64
N VAL A 178 31.39 0.56 16.48
CA VAL A 178 30.55 1.52 17.22
C VAL A 178 30.84 1.37 18.70
N ARG A 179 31.14 2.49 19.36
CA ARG A 179 31.33 2.60 20.81
C ARG A 179 30.45 3.70 21.37
N ILE A 180 29.76 3.41 22.47
CA ILE A 180 28.94 4.38 23.21
C ILE A 180 29.28 4.29 24.69
N GLY A 181 29.49 5.44 25.32
CA GLY A 181 29.77 5.58 26.75
C GLY A 181 29.33 6.94 27.28
N LEU A 182 29.33 7.09 28.60
CA LEU A 182 28.93 8.33 29.26
C LEU A 182 30.02 9.40 29.18
N ILE A 183 29.59 10.67 29.27
CA ILE A 183 30.44 11.84 29.42
C ILE A 183 30.29 12.36 30.86
N GLU A 184 31.39 12.38 31.61
CA GLU A 184 31.42 12.91 32.97
C GLU A 184 32.04 14.32 33.05
N GLY A 185 31.51 15.09 34.00
CA GLY A 185 32.05 16.39 34.38
C GLY A 185 31.85 17.51 33.36
N ALA A 186 32.13 18.74 33.77
CA ALA A 186 32.07 19.91 32.88
C ALA A 186 33.21 19.92 31.83
N ASP A 187 34.27 19.13 32.08
CA ASP A 187 35.46 19.05 31.24
C ASP A 187 35.31 18.03 30.09
N GLY A 188 34.23 17.23 30.10
CA GLY A 188 33.88 16.31 29.02
C GLY A 188 34.71 15.02 28.99
N GLU A 189 35.08 14.48 30.16
CA GLU A 189 35.82 13.21 30.24
C GLU A 189 34.93 12.04 29.80
N ARG A 190 35.51 11.09 29.05
CA ARG A 190 34.78 9.93 28.50
C ARG A 190 34.98 8.72 29.42
N GLU A 191 33.88 8.13 29.90
CA GLU A 191 33.92 6.84 30.59
C GLU A 191 34.24 5.67 29.64
N ALA A 192 34.42 4.47 30.20
CA ALA A 192 34.50 3.26 29.39
C ALA A 192 33.17 3.02 28.64
N PRO A 193 33.21 2.50 27.40
CA PRO A 193 31.98 2.28 26.65
C PRO A 193 31.14 1.17 27.28
N TYR A 194 29.87 1.44 27.55
CA TYR A 194 28.90 0.41 27.95
C TYR A 194 28.36 -0.38 26.74
N PHE A 195 28.57 0.12 25.52
CA PHE A 195 28.26 -0.58 24.29
C PHE A 195 29.45 -0.54 23.35
N GLU A 196 29.91 -1.70 22.89
CA GLU A 196 30.91 -1.83 21.82
C GLU A 196 30.53 -2.97 20.87
N ARG A 197 30.38 -2.66 19.58
CA ARG A 197 30.10 -3.67 18.55
C ARG A 197 30.80 -3.37 17.23
N THR A 198 31.35 -4.42 16.61
CA THR A 198 31.84 -4.39 15.24
C THR A 198 30.79 -4.94 14.29
N PHE A 199 30.36 -4.14 13.31
CA PHE A 199 29.41 -4.51 12.28
C PHE A 199 30.12 -4.77 10.95
N GLN A 200 29.79 -5.91 10.34
CA GLN A 200 30.38 -6.33 9.07
C GLN A 200 29.46 -5.97 7.89
N PRO A 201 29.98 -5.47 6.75
CA PRO A 201 29.16 -5.08 5.58
C PRO A 201 28.34 -6.21 4.96
N GLU A 202 28.77 -7.45 5.18
CA GLU A 202 28.11 -8.66 4.71
C GLU A 202 26.83 -8.94 5.53
N GLU A 203 26.79 -8.48 6.79
CA GLU A 203 25.65 -8.64 7.71
C GLU A 203 24.77 -7.38 7.75
N SER A 204 25.40 -6.22 7.90
CA SER A 204 24.74 -4.94 8.16
C SER A 204 24.92 -3.95 7.00
N ARG A 205 23.83 -3.29 6.60
CA ARG A 205 23.85 -2.25 5.55
C ARG A 205 23.80 -0.85 6.12
N GLU A 206 23.21 -0.72 7.29
CA GLU A 206 22.95 0.56 7.95
C GLU A 206 22.95 0.36 9.47
N VAL A 207 23.60 1.23 10.23
CA VAL A 207 23.49 1.30 11.68
C VAL A 207 22.79 2.60 12.05
N ARG A 208 21.77 2.50 12.88
CA ARG A 208 20.95 3.63 13.35
C ARG A 208 21.16 3.78 14.84
N ILE A 209 21.54 4.97 15.26
CA ILE A 209 21.84 5.32 16.65
C ILE A 209 20.89 6.44 17.05
N TYR A 210 20.21 6.30 18.19
CA TYR A 210 19.31 7.31 18.75
C TYR A 210 19.87 7.76 20.10
N LEU A 211 20.28 9.02 20.20
CA LEU A 211 20.94 9.59 21.38
C LEU A 211 19.95 10.06 22.47
N ARG A 212 18.66 10.16 22.12
CA ARG A 212 17.54 10.43 23.04
C ARG A 212 17.51 11.84 23.63
N GLY A 213 18.23 12.14 24.70
CA GLY A 213 17.91 13.29 25.55
C GLY A 213 19.08 14.02 26.16
N GLY A 214 20.27 13.42 26.20
CA GLY A 214 21.48 14.05 26.71
C GLY A 214 22.03 15.13 25.78
N ASP A 215 23.05 15.84 26.28
CA ASP A 215 23.89 16.72 25.46
C ASP A 215 25.04 15.88 24.89
N ASP A 216 24.84 15.32 23.70
CA ASP A 216 25.62 14.19 23.22
C ASP A 216 26.72 14.57 22.21
N HIS A 217 27.82 13.82 22.22
CA HIS A 217 28.96 14.01 21.33
C HIS A 217 29.14 12.83 20.37
N ALA A 218 28.65 12.97 19.14
CA ALA A 218 28.77 11.93 18.12
C ALA A 218 29.90 12.23 17.12
N GLU A 219 30.81 11.27 16.94
CA GLU A 219 31.95 11.35 16.04
C GLU A 219 32.00 10.17 15.06
N ILE A 220 32.15 10.47 13.77
CA ILE A 220 32.34 9.47 12.71
C ILE A 220 33.70 9.67 12.04
N SER A 221 34.50 8.61 12.00
CA SER A 221 35.87 8.61 11.51
C SER A 221 36.16 7.44 10.54
N GLY A 222 37.41 7.31 10.09
CA GLY A 222 37.85 6.20 9.24
C GLY A 222 37.87 6.49 7.73
N THR A 223 38.37 5.53 6.94
CA THR A 223 38.81 5.75 5.55
C THR A 223 38.01 5.01 4.48
N LYS A 224 37.33 3.91 4.80
CA LYS A 224 36.56 3.10 3.82
C LYS A 224 35.18 2.66 4.31
N GLY A 225 34.12 3.37 3.92
CA GLY A 225 32.79 3.24 4.51
C GLY A 225 31.85 2.43 3.61
N ARG A 226 31.51 1.20 4.01
CA ARG A 226 30.52 0.36 3.30
C ARG A 226 29.13 0.44 3.94
N ILE A 227 29.09 0.58 5.27
CA ILE A 227 27.89 0.64 6.10
C ILE A 227 27.42 2.10 6.22
N THR A 228 26.11 2.35 6.13
CA THR A 228 25.54 3.69 6.34
C THR A 228 25.39 3.94 7.83
N VAL A 229 25.80 5.10 8.34
CA VAL A 229 25.58 5.50 9.75
C VAL A 229 24.53 6.60 9.80
N ARG A 230 23.48 6.37 10.59
CA ARG A 230 22.47 7.37 10.92
C ARG A 230 22.51 7.65 12.40
N ILE A 231 22.61 8.92 12.78
CA ILE A 231 22.55 9.34 14.18
C ILE A 231 21.40 10.33 14.32
N ASP A 232 20.48 10.03 15.23
CA ASP A 232 19.35 10.86 15.64
C ASP A 232 19.67 11.45 17.01
N GLY A 233 19.86 12.77 17.07
CA GLY A 233 20.30 13.49 18.27
C GLY A 233 19.30 13.46 19.42
N GLY A 234 18.02 13.38 19.09
CA GLY A 234 17.03 13.38 20.13
C GLY A 234 16.75 14.81 20.63
N GLY A 235 17.04 15.12 21.89
CA GLY A 235 16.41 16.22 22.63
C GLY A 235 17.34 17.25 23.28
N GLY A 236 18.61 16.93 23.52
CA GLY A 236 19.58 17.84 24.13
C GLY A 236 20.34 18.70 23.11
N ASP A 237 21.40 19.36 23.57
CA ASP A 237 22.26 20.23 22.78
C ASP A 237 23.49 19.46 22.25
N ASP A 238 23.35 18.86 21.06
CA ASP A 238 24.31 17.86 20.57
C ASP A 238 25.44 18.43 19.71
N THR A 239 26.60 17.76 19.75
CA THR A 239 27.70 17.97 18.79
C THR A 239 27.87 16.75 17.88
N PHE A 240 27.72 16.96 16.56
CA PHE A 240 27.97 15.96 15.53
C PHE A 240 29.22 16.28 14.73
N THR A 241 30.20 15.39 14.74
CA THR A 241 31.47 15.55 14.03
C THR A 241 31.66 14.41 13.04
N ASN A 242 31.97 14.74 11.79
CA ASN A 242 32.33 13.76 10.76
C ASN A 242 33.72 14.10 10.21
N VAL A 243 34.73 13.40 10.70
CA VAL A 243 36.12 13.45 10.21
C VAL A 243 36.44 12.32 9.22
N SER A 244 35.46 11.48 8.93
CA SER A 244 35.60 10.33 8.02
C SER A 244 35.91 10.74 6.57
N GLU A 245 36.87 10.05 5.97
CA GLU A 245 37.22 10.16 4.54
C GLU A 245 36.39 9.22 3.66
N ALA A 246 35.62 8.34 4.29
CA ALA A 246 34.99 7.14 3.74
C ALA A 246 33.80 7.37 2.79
N GLY A 247 33.53 8.63 2.43
CA GLY A 247 32.57 9.04 1.40
C GLY A 247 31.27 9.63 1.94
N ALA A 248 30.99 10.86 1.50
CA ALA A 248 29.81 11.69 1.75
C ALA A 248 28.43 10.97 1.83
N SER A 249 28.23 9.94 1.02
CA SER A 249 26.90 9.33 0.87
C SER A 249 26.46 8.48 2.06
N LYS A 250 27.34 8.18 3.03
CA LYS A 250 27.14 7.18 4.08
C LYS A 250 26.83 7.71 5.48
N THR A 251 27.11 8.99 5.74
CA THR A 251 26.80 9.62 7.03
C THR A 251 25.53 10.45 6.95
N ARG A 252 24.65 10.29 7.95
CA ARG A 252 23.41 11.05 8.11
C ARG A 252 23.23 11.48 9.56
N PHE A 253 23.12 12.78 9.79
CA PHE A 253 22.75 13.34 11.07
C PHE A 253 21.32 13.87 11.01
N TYR A 254 20.56 13.61 12.06
CA TYR A 254 19.16 13.99 12.19
C TYR A 254 18.98 14.67 13.53
N ASP A 255 18.72 15.98 13.53
CA ASP A 255 18.28 16.64 14.74
C ASP A 255 17.60 17.98 14.44
N PHE A 256 16.46 18.21 15.08
CA PHE A 256 15.66 19.43 14.96
C PHE A 256 15.37 20.09 16.33
N ARG A 257 15.80 19.48 17.44
CA ARG A 257 15.60 19.96 18.81
C ARG A 257 16.96 20.38 19.40
N GLY A 258 16.96 21.24 20.41
CA GLY A 258 18.22 21.73 21.01
C GLY A 258 18.99 22.72 20.14
N LYS A 259 20.18 23.09 20.61
CA LYS A 259 21.15 24.00 19.98
C LYS A 259 22.35 23.21 19.45
N ASN A 260 22.13 22.48 18.37
CA ASN A 260 23.11 21.53 17.87
C ASN A 260 24.25 22.17 17.09
N ARG A 261 25.42 21.55 17.15
CA ARG A 261 26.61 21.91 16.38
C ARG A 261 27.01 20.79 15.43
N PHE A 262 27.07 21.10 14.14
CA PHE A 262 27.47 20.15 13.10
C PHE A 262 28.83 20.49 12.49
N VAL A 263 29.83 19.63 12.70
CA VAL A 263 31.12 19.63 12.00
C VAL A 263 31.07 18.57 10.90
N LYS A 264 30.47 18.94 9.77
CA LYS A 264 30.07 18.02 8.68
C LYS A 264 31.22 17.28 7.96
N GLY A 265 32.42 17.85 7.94
CA GLY A 265 33.54 17.36 7.12
C GLY A 265 33.15 17.09 5.66
N LYS A 266 33.77 16.06 5.04
CA LYS A 266 33.42 15.65 3.66
C LYS A 266 32.12 14.84 3.63
N GLY A 267 31.03 15.59 3.55
CA GLY A 267 29.83 15.17 2.83
C GLY A 267 28.74 14.44 3.61
N ALA A 268 28.78 14.42 4.95
CA ALA A 268 27.61 14.03 5.75
C ALA A 268 26.36 14.83 5.33
N LYS A 269 25.17 14.21 5.36
CA LYS A 269 23.91 14.95 5.16
C LYS A 269 23.27 15.21 6.51
N ILE A 270 22.83 16.44 6.71
CA ILE A 270 22.14 16.90 7.90
C ILE A 270 20.66 17.08 7.53
N ASP A 271 19.77 16.59 8.37
CA ASP A 271 18.33 16.71 8.22
C ASP A 271 17.71 17.19 9.53
N GLU A 272 17.46 18.50 9.59
CA GLU A 272 16.84 19.19 10.73
C GLU A 272 15.32 19.25 10.62
N THR A 273 14.72 18.40 9.76
CA THR A 273 13.25 18.36 9.66
C THR A 273 12.66 17.63 10.85
N SER A 274 11.68 18.28 11.48
CA SER A 274 10.91 17.65 12.55
C SER A 274 10.28 16.36 12.06
N TYR A 275 10.52 15.29 12.82
CA TYR A 275 9.98 13.97 12.53
C TYR A 275 9.39 13.37 13.80
N LYS A 276 8.07 13.18 13.78
CA LYS A 276 7.38 12.31 14.73
C LYS A 276 7.02 11.02 14.01
N ARG A 277 7.51 9.88 14.50
CA ARG A 277 7.17 8.56 13.96
C ARG A 277 5.65 8.37 14.08
N PRO A 278 4.93 8.14 12.98
CA PRO A 278 3.49 7.93 13.05
C PRO A 278 3.20 6.56 13.72
N PRO A 279 2.04 6.39 14.38
CA PRO A 279 1.65 5.10 14.91
C PRO A 279 1.58 4.04 13.79
N GLY A 280 1.81 2.78 14.15
CA GLY A 280 1.65 1.65 13.23
C GLY A 280 0.24 1.65 12.60
N TRP A 281 0.17 1.80 11.28
CA TRP A 281 -1.09 2.00 10.57
C TRP A 281 -1.70 0.69 10.04
N ILE A 282 -0.93 -0.40 9.97
CA ILE A 282 -1.44 -1.71 9.55
C ILE A 282 -1.94 -2.44 10.81
N PRO A 283 -3.27 -2.63 11.01
CA PRO A 283 -3.82 -3.18 12.24
C PRO A 283 -3.40 -4.62 12.58
N ILE A 284 -2.74 -5.29 11.63
CA ILE A 284 -2.28 -6.68 11.72
C ILE A 284 -0.75 -6.75 11.88
N LEU A 285 -0.04 -5.67 11.54
CA LEU A 285 1.41 -5.53 11.68
C LEU A 285 1.70 -4.48 12.76
N LEU A 286 0.99 -4.61 13.89
CA LEU A 286 0.92 -3.71 15.05
C LEU A 286 2.24 -3.55 15.83
N ALA A 287 3.38 -3.82 15.21
CA ALA A 287 4.61 -3.26 15.73
C ALA A 287 4.58 -1.74 15.46
N ARG A 288 4.12 -0.99 16.47
CA ARG A 288 4.37 0.44 16.77
C ARG A 288 5.63 1.05 16.12
N TYR A 289 6.70 0.29 15.88
CA TYR A 289 8.03 0.75 15.44
C TYR A 289 8.64 0.04 14.21
N ALA A 290 7.96 -0.92 13.56
CA ALA A 290 8.62 -1.85 12.61
C ALA A 290 8.72 -1.44 11.12
N LEU A 291 8.08 -0.37 10.65
CA LEU A 291 7.88 -0.17 9.20
C LEU A 291 8.77 0.89 8.56
N ASP A 292 10.04 0.94 8.94
CA ASP A 292 11.05 1.79 8.32
C ASP A 292 12.23 0.99 7.73
N TRP A 293 12.09 -0.33 7.61
CA TRP A 293 13.04 -1.23 6.98
C TRP A 293 12.36 -2.53 6.51
N GLY A 294 13.03 -3.29 5.65
CA GLY A 294 12.48 -4.53 5.12
C GLY A 294 11.39 -4.32 4.06
N LYS A 295 10.50 -5.31 3.92
CA LYS A 295 9.49 -5.34 2.85
C LYS A 295 8.24 -6.10 3.27
N HIS A 296 7.10 -5.69 2.73
CA HIS A 296 5.84 -6.43 2.82
C HIS A 296 5.35 -6.80 1.42
N THR A 297 4.78 -7.99 1.26
CA THR A 297 4.28 -8.48 -0.03
C THR A 297 2.92 -9.12 0.17
N PHE A 298 1.99 -8.78 -0.70
CA PHE A 298 0.64 -9.35 -0.70
C PHE A 298 0.23 -9.70 -2.13
N THR A 299 -0.28 -10.91 -2.31
CA THR A 299 -0.78 -11.41 -3.60
C THR A 299 -2.17 -11.98 -3.40
N TYR A 300 -3.11 -11.60 -4.24
CA TYR A 300 -4.46 -12.18 -4.21
C TYR A 300 -5.05 -12.27 -5.62
N PRO A 301 -5.76 -13.36 -5.93
CA PRO A 301 -6.53 -13.44 -7.15
C PRO A 301 -7.84 -12.65 -7.01
N SER A 302 -8.39 -12.27 -8.15
CA SER A 302 -9.74 -11.75 -8.28
C SER A 302 -10.37 -12.35 -9.52
N LEU A 303 -11.63 -12.73 -9.39
CA LEU A 303 -12.45 -13.27 -10.46
C LEU A 303 -13.53 -12.24 -10.80
N THR A 304 -13.80 -12.04 -12.07
CA THR A 304 -14.94 -11.24 -12.51
C THR A 304 -15.60 -11.91 -13.69
N VAL A 305 -16.93 -11.96 -13.70
CA VAL A 305 -17.71 -12.55 -14.79
C VAL A 305 -18.62 -11.48 -15.38
N ASN A 306 -18.61 -11.30 -16.70
CA ASN A 306 -19.55 -10.41 -17.38
C ASN A 306 -19.74 -10.80 -18.86
N PRO A 307 -20.80 -10.28 -19.53
CA PRO A 307 -21.10 -10.64 -20.92
C PRO A 307 -20.03 -10.21 -21.95
N ASP A 308 -19.27 -9.14 -21.69
CA ASP A 308 -18.28 -8.62 -22.64
C ASP A 308 -16.97 -9.41 -22.62
N LEU A 309 -16.51 -9.82 -21.43
CA LEU A 309 -15.21 -10.47 -21.21
C LEU A 309 -15.32 -11.99 -20.93
N GLY A 310 -16.54 -12.50 -20.72
CA GLY A 310 -16.74 -13.84 -20.17
C GLY A 310 -16.22 -13.89 -18.74
N VAL A 311 -15.32 -14.83 -18.46
CA VAL A 311 -14.58 -14.92 -17.20
C VAL A 311 -13.28 -14.14 -17.33
N PHE A 312 -13.05 -13.18 -16.44
CA PHE A 312 -11.80 -12.46 -16.30
C PHE A 312 -11.13 -12.83 -14.99
N LEU A 313 -10.02 -13.56 -15.08
CA LEU A 313 -9.18 -13.90 -13.94
C LEU A 313 -8.02 -12.92 -13.87
N LYS A 314 -7.81 -12.30 -12.70
CA LYS A 314 -6.74 -11.32 -12.49
C LYS A 314 -6.01 -11.59 -11.18
N ALA A 315 -4.69 -11.67 -11.23
CA ALA A 315 -3.83 -11.68 -10.04
C ALA A 315 -3.34 -10.27 -9.74
N HIS A 316 -3.47 -9.86 -8.49
CA HIS A 316 -2.89 -8.63 -7.95
C HIS A 316 -1.68 -9.02 -7.12
N HIS A 317 -0.56 -8.36 -7.35
CA HIS A 317 0.67 -8.52 -6.58
C HIS A 317 1.18 -7.14 -6.16
N SER A 318 1.27 -6.88 -4.86
CA SER A 318 1.80 -5.63 -4.33
C SER A 318 2.99 -5.90 -3.42
N ARG A 319 4.06 -5.13 -3.62
CA ARG A 319 5.28 -5.18 -2.81
C ARG A 319 5.64 -3.79 -2.33
N MET A 320 5.68 -3.63 -1.02
CA MET A 320 6.08 -2.40 -0.33
C MET A 320 7.48 -2.60 0.23
N TYR A 321 8.35 -1.62 0.02
CA TYR A 321 9.65 -1.52 0.68
C TYR A 321 9.57 -0.38 1.67
N PHE A 322 10.00 -0.64 2.90
CA PHE A 322 10.05 0.37 3.95
C PHE A 322 11.41 1.06 3.97
N GLY A 323 11.50 2.22 4.62
CA GLY A 323 12.75 2.96 4.73
C GLY A 323 12.72 4.01 5.82
N TYR A 324 13.90 4.34 6.36
CA TYR A 324 14.08 5.28 7.47
C TYR A 324 13.32 6.60 7.25
N ARG A 325 12.47 6.98 8.21
CA ARG A 325 11.60 8.17 8.16
C ARG A 325 10.70 8.28 6.90
N LYS A 326 10.45 7.18 6.18
CA LYS A 326 9.59 7.13 4.97
C LYS A 326 8.25 6.42 5.22
N ALA A 327 7.56 6.72 6.32
CA ALA A 327 6.22 6.17 6.53
C ALA A 327 5.23 6.64 5.42
N PRO A 328 4.31 5.77 4.94
CA PRO A 328 4.11 4.37 5.30
C PRO A 328 4.99 3.35 4.55
N PHE A 329 5.71 3.77 3.51
CA PHE A 329 6.69 2.97 2.77
C PHE A 329 7.66 3.89 2.02
N ALA A 330 8.84 3.40 1.66
CA ALA A 330 9.80 4.10 0.79
C ALA A 330 9.44 3.96 -0.70
N SER A 331 9.04 2.76 -1.11
CA SER A 331 8.46 2.53 -2.43
C SER A 331 7.40 1.43 -2.39
N ARG A 332 6.45 1.49 -3.33
CA ARG A 332 5.43 0.47 -3.52
C ARG A 332 5.32 0.13 -4.99
N HIS A 333 5.31 -1.17 -5.28
CA HIS A 333 5.20 -1.72 -6.63
C HIS A 333 3.96 -2.59 -6.68
N SER A 334 2.97 -2.19 -7.47
CA SER A 334 1.71 -2.93 -7.63
C SER A 334 1.59 -3.40 -9.07
N PHE A 335 1.52 -4.71 -9.25
CA PHE A 335 1.37 -5.39 -10.52
C PHE A 335 -0.02 -6.04 -10.58
N ASN A 336 -0.69 -5.89 -11.70
CA ASN A 336 -1.93 -6.60 -11.98
C ASN A 336 -1.77 -7.29 -13.33
N VAL A 337 -2.01 -8.59 -13.36
CA VAL A 337 -2.01 -9.39 -14.59
C VAL A 337 -3.31 -10.15 -14.67
N GLY A 338 -3.93 -10.18 -15.85
CA GLY A 338 -5.19 -10.88 -16.03
C GLY A 338 -5.43 -11.31 -17.46
N LEU A 339 -6.39 -12.22 -17.61
CA LEU A 339 -6.79 -12.81 -18.88
C LEU A 339 -8.32 -12.93 -18.91
N ALA A 340 -8.92 -12.45 -20.00
CA ALA A 340 -10.34 -12.65 -20.29
C ALA A 340 -10.55 -13.88 -21.18
N THR A 341 -11.58 -14.68 -20.91
CA THR A 341 -11.86 -15.88 -21.70
C THR A 341 -12.52 -15.58 -23.04
N ASN A 342 -13.26 -14.46 -23.14
CA ASN A 342 -13.86 -14.04 -24.40
C ASN A 342 -12.79 -13.34 -25.25
N GLY A 343 -12.16 -14.09 -26.16
CA GLY A 343 -11.10 -13.59 -27.06
C GLY A 343 -9.66 -13.79 -26.56
N PHE A 344 -9.45 -14.41 -25.39
CA PHE A 344 -8.11 -14.61 -24.80
C PHE A 344 -7.30 -13.30 -24.67
N GLU A 345 -7.97 -12.22 -24.31
CA GLU A 345 -7.40 -10.87 -24.29
C GLU A 345 -6.59 -10.63 -23.00
N PRO A 346 -5.29 -10.28 -23.09
CA PRO A 346 -4.46 -10.05 -21.91
C PRO A 346 -4.66 -8.65 -21.31
N PHE A 347 -4.39 -8.55 -20.02
CA PHE A 347 -4.35 -7.31 -19.27
C PHE A 347 -3.10 -7.29 -18.39
N ALA A 348 -2.36 -6.18 -18.42
CA ALA A 348 -1.24 -5.96 -17.52
C ALA A 348 -1.22 -4.50 -17.06
N SER A 349 -0.98 -4.26 -15.78
CA SER A 349 -0.70 -2.91 -15.29
C SER A 349 0.32 -2.94 -14.17
N TYR A 350 1.10 -1.86 -14.11
CA TYR A 350 2.09 -1.61 -13.09
C TYR A 350 1.93 -0.19 -12.55
N THR A 351 1.93 -0.05 -11.23
CA THR A 351 2.04 1.24 -10.55
C THR A 351 3.20 1.18 -9.57
N GLY A 352 4.22 2.01 -9.82
CA GLY A 352 5.34 2.25 -8.91
C GLY A 352 5.18 3.59 -8.22
N ASP A 353 5.03 3.60 -6.90
CA ASP A 353 5.03 4.78 -6.06
C ASP A 353 6.39 4.91 -5.34
N PHE A 354 7.01 6.08 -5.41
CA PHE A 354 8.32 6.36 -4.81
C PHE A 354 8.22 7.60 -3.93
N ARG A 355 8.60 7.45 -2.67
CA ARG A 355 8.36 8.47 -1.64
C ARG A 355 9.56 9.38 -1.44
N ARG A 356 9.29 10.68 -1.36
CA ARG A 356 10.29 11.74 -1.15
C ARG A 356 11.49 11.59 -2.10
N VAL A 357 11.22 11.59 -3.40
CA VAL A 357 12.29 11.64 -4.43
C VAL A 357 12.99 13.01 -4.42
N LEU A 358 12.23 14.05 -4.07
CA LEU A 358 12.68 15.39 -3.70
C LEU A 358 11.94 15.79 -2.41
N PRO A 359 12.40 16.83 -1.69
CA PRO A 359 11.66 17.35 -0.54
C PRO A 359 10.19 17.63 -0.91
N ASN A 360 9.26 17.05 -0.16
CA ASN A 360 7.80 17.17 -0.36
C ASN A 360 7.23 16.67 -1.71
N LEU A 361 8.03 16.00 -2.54
CA LEU A 361 7.58 15.42 -3.81
C LEU A 361 7.84 13.91 -3.86
N ASP A 362 6.77 13.19 -4.18
CA ASP A 362 6.79 11.78 -4.52
C ASP A 362 6.90 11.63 -6.06
N ALA A 363 7.25 10.45 -6.54
CA ALA A 363 7.16 10.09 -7.96
C ALA A 363 6.24 8.90 -8.14
N ARG A 364 5.52 8.86 -9.26
CA ARG A 364 4.68 7.75 -9.65
C ARG A 364 4.92 7.37 -11.10
N VAL A 365 5.11 6.08 -11.35
CA VAL A 365 5.15 5.50 -12.69
C VAL A 365 3.95 4.61 -12.87
N ARG A 366 3.12 4.91 -13.88
CA ARG A 366 2.04 4.02 -14.31
C ARG A 366 2.35 3.46 -15.67
N PHE A 367 2.30 2.14 -15.79
CA PHE A 367 2.28 1.42 -17.04
C PHE A 367 1.00 0.60 -17.13
N LYS A 368 0.43 0.52 -18.33
CA LYS A 368 -0.76 -0.27 -18.59
C LYS A 368 -0.74 -0.80 -20.00
N TYR A 369 -1.08 -2.07 -20.15
CA TYR A 369 -1.53 -2.70 -21.38
C TYR A 369 -2.92 -3.30 -21.14
N SER A 370 -3.84 -3.12 -22.06
CA SER A 370 -5.15 -3.75 -22.00
C SER A 370 -5.60 -4.13 -23.41
N GLY A 371 -5.68 -5.43 -23.68
CA GLY A 371 -6.41 -5.97 -24.82
C GLY A 371 -7.92 -5.96 -24.62
N ILE A 372 -8.37 -5.89 -23.35
CA ILE A 372 -9.79 -5.91 -22.95
C ILE A 372 -10.49 -4.56 -22.99
N GLN A 373 -9.95 -3.57 -23.73
CA GLN A 373 -10.57 -2.25 -23.78
C GLN A 373 -11.79 -2.27 -24.70
N THR A 374 -12.97 -2.33 -24.11
CA THR A 374 -14.22 -2.17 -24.85
C THR A 374 -14.65 -0.71 -24.91
N ILE A 375 -14.56 -0.10 -26.10
CA ILE A 375 -15.26 1.14 -26.47
C ILE A 375 -16.47 0.73 -27.31
N ARG A 376 -17.67 1.23 -26.98
CA ARG A 376 -18.83 1.10 -27.87
C ARG A 376 -19.04 2.41 -28.61
N PHE A 377 -18.63 2.48 -29.87
CA PHE A 377 -18.72 3.70 -30.66
C PHE A 377 -19.96 3.67 -31.56
N ASN A 378 -20.88 4.60 -31.34
CA ASN A 378 -22.16 4.70 -32.07
C ASN A 378 -22.19 5.91 -33.03
N GLY A 379 -21.03 6.51 -33.29
CA GLY A 379 -20.91 7.79 -33.99
C GLY A 379 -20.78 8.98 -33.04
N PHE A 380 -20.43 10.12 -33.62
CA PHE A 380 -20.41 11.40 -32.93
C PHE A 380 -21.82 12.00 -32.85
N GLY A 381 -22.10 12.74 -31.78
CA GLY A 381 -23.37 13.43 -31.57
C GLY A 381 -24.23 12.84 -30.45
N ASN A 382 -25.32 13.53 -30.16
CA ASN A 382 -26.17 13.27 -28.99
C ASN A 382 -27.45 12.48 -29.30
N ASP A 383 -27.79 12.31 -30.59
CA ASP A 383 -28.99 11.60 -31.07
C ASP A 383 -28.63 10.46 -32.04
N THR A 384 -27.59 9.69 -31.70
CA THR A 384 -27.15 8.55 -32.52
C THR A 384 -28.11 7.36 -32.39
N GLN A 385 -28.50 6.78 -33.52
CA GLN A 385 -29.43 5.64 -33.58
C GLN A 385 -28.70 4.30 -33.42
N ILE A 386 -29.39 3.28 -32.90
CA ILE A 386 -28.85 1.91 -32.72
C ILE A 386 -29.70 0.87 -33.48
N PRO A 387 -29.75 0.92 -34.83
CA PRO A 387 -30.51 -0.06 -35.62
C PRO A 387 -29.95 -1.48 -35.58
N LYS A 388 -28.69 -1.67 -35.17
CA LYS A 388 -27.99 -2.98 -35.18
C LYS A 388 -27.75 -3.54 -33.76
N PRO A 389 -27.45 -4.83 -33.61
CA PRO A 389 -27.09 -5.42 -32.32
C PRO A 389 -25.86 -4.75 -31.68
N SER A 390 -25.73 -4.82 -30.34
CA SER A 390 -24.64 -4.15 -29.61
C SER A 390 -23.23 -4.57 -30.06
N SER A 391 -23.05 -5.77 -30.61
CA SER A 391 -21.77 -6.26 -31.11
C SER A 391 -21.25 -5.44 -32.28
N HIS A 392 -22.12 -4.86 -33.10
CA HIS A 392 -21.75 -4.02 -34.23
C HIS A 392 -21.05 -2.71 -33.81
N TYR A 393 -21.36 -2.22 -32.62
CA TYR A 393 -20.79 -0.96 -32.10
C TYR A 393 -19.59 -1.21 -31.17
N LYS A 394 -19.32 -2.46 -30.80
CA LYS A 394 -18.21 -2.83 -29.91
C LYS A 394 -16.90 -2.79 -30.70
N VAL A 395 -16.09 -1.77 -30.46
CA VAL A 395 -14.76 -1.61 -31.05
C VAL A 395 -13.78 -2.55 -30.36
N GLU A 396 -13.08 -3.35 -31.16
CA GLU A 396 -11.96 -4.18 -30.71
C GLU A 396 -10.68 -3.35 -30.75
N GLN A 397 -10.17 -3.03 -29.56
CA GLN A 397 -9.02 -2.15 -29.39
C GLN A 397 -8.12 -2.65 -28.26
N SER A 398 -6.82 -2.63 -28.52
CA SER A 398 -5.81 -2.73 -27.47
C SER A 398 -5.14 -1.38 -27.25
N HIS A 399 -4.71 -1.11 -26.02
CA HIS A 399 -3.99 0.12 -25.71
C HIS A 399 -2.86 -0.09 -24.71
N ILE A 400 -1.80 0.69 -24.90
CA ILE A 400 -0.68 0.85 -23.99
C ILE A 400 -0.69 2.28 -23.46
N THR A 401 -0.35 2.47 -22.20
CA THR A 401 -0.14 3.78 -21.59
C THR A 401 1.06 3.74 -20.65
N LEU A 402 1.97 4.70 -20.79
CA LEU A 402 3.08 4.96 -19.89
C LEU A 402 2.99 6.41 -19.40
N ALA A 403 2.93 6.61 -18.09
CA ALA A 403 2.79 7.92 -17.48
C ALA A 403 3.67 8.02 -16.20
N PRO A 404 4.95 8.39 -16.33
CA PRO A 404 5.74 8.84 -15.19
C PRO A 404 5.28 10.24 -14.77
N SER A 405 5.25 10.51 -13.47
CA SER A 405 4.72 11.77 -12.93
C SER A 405 5.39 12.12 -11.60
N LEU A 406 5.52 13.42 -11.35
CA LEU A 406 5.75 13.96 -10.02
C LEU A 406 4.41 14.07 -9.29
N TYR A 407 4.45 13.78 -7.99
CA TYR A 407 3.27 13.69 -7.15
C TYR A 407 3.45 14.51 -5.88
N PHE A 408 2.71 15.61 -5.78
CA PHE A 408 2.59 16.39 -4.55
C PHE A 408 1.38 15.93 -3.75
N ARG A 409 1.52 15.90 -2.43
CA ARG A 409 0.42 15.58 -1.51
C ARG A 409 0.46 16.46 -0.28
N LYS A 410 -0.72 16.91 0.16
CA LYS A 410 -0.94 17.46 1.51
C LYS A 410 -1.67 16.41 2.33
N LYS A 411 -1.13 16.08 3.51
CA LYS A 411 -1.76 15.13 4.45
C LYS A 411 -3.16 15.62 4.84
N ALA A 412 -4.15 14.72 4.87
CA ALA A 412 -5.54 15.04 5.22
C ALA A 412 -5.83 15.01 6.71
N HIS A 413 -5.15 14.12 7.43
CA HIS A 413 -5.51 13.69 8.77
C HIS A 413 -4.21 13.50 9.57
N GLU A 414 -4.25 13.75 10.88
CA GLU A 414 -3.12 13.51 11.79
C GLU A 414 -2.65 12.04 11.76
N GLU A 415 -3.56 11.16 11.36
CA GLU A 415 -3.31 9.76 11.06
C GLU A 415 -3.42 9.56 9.54
N ASP A 416 -2.39 9.04 8.88
CA ASP A 416 -2.53 8.42 7.55
C ASP A 416 -3.43 7.17 7.73
N VAL A 417 -4.74 7.35 7.94
CA VAL A 417 -5.70 6.27 8.19
C VAL A 417 -5.85 5.47 6.88
N PRO A 418 -5.54 4.17 6.88
CA PRO A 418 -5.59 3.37 5.66
C PRO A 418 -7.02 3.12 5.17
N GLY A 419 -7.20 3.23 3.86
CA GLY A 419 -8.31 2.58 3.14
C GLY A 419 -8.16 1.07 3.01
N GLY A 420 -7.11 0.50 3.62
CA GLY A 420 -6.70 -0.92 3.55
C GLY A 420 -5.32 -1.09 2.91
N PRO A 421 -4.84 -2.34 2.75
CA PRO A 421 -3.55 -2.65 2.11
C PRO A 421 -3.40 -2.10 0.68
N ALA A 422 -4.53 -1.87 -0.01
CA ALA A 422 -4.58 -1.34 -1.37
C ALA A 422 -4.45 0.19 -1.45
N GLU A 423 -4.92 0.92 -0.43
CA GLU A 423 -4.91 2.40 -0.38
C GLU A 423 -4.29 2.93 0.93
N PRO A 424 -2.97 2.81 1.07
CA PRO A 424 -2.23 3.15 2.29
C PRO A 424 -2.02 4.66 2.50
N LEU A 425 -2.44 5.49 1.55
CA LEU A 425 -1.97 6.88 1.43
C LEU A 425 -3.11 7.83 1.08
N ARG A 426 -4.04 8.00 2.01
CA ARG A 426 -5.09 9.02 1.87
C ARG A 426 -4.48 10.42 2.01
N SER A 427 -4.81 11.31 1.08
CA SER A 427 -4.32 12.70 1.07
C SER A 427 -5.52 13.62 0.94
N ALA A 428 -5.45 14.80 1.55
CA ALA A 428 -6.52 15.78 1.41
C ALA A 428 -6.40 16.37 0.03
N LEU A 429 -5.21 16.86 -0.31
CA LEU A 429 -4.87 17.36 -1.64
C LEU A 429 -3.80 16.47 -2.26
N SER A 430 -4.00 16.15 -3.53
CA SER A 430 -3.10 15.36 -4.37
C SER A 430 -2.96 16.07 -5.71
N VAL A 431 -1.73 16.29 -6.16
CA VAL A 431 -1.45 16.90 -7.48
C VAL A 431 -0.43 16.05 -8.21
N TYR A 432 -0.78 15.59 -9.42
CA TYR A 432 0.09 14.84 -10.31
C TYR A 432 0.40 15.68 -11.54
N LEU A 433 1.64 15.64 -12.01
CA LEU A 433 2.05 16.25 -13.27
C LEU A 433 3.15 15.42 -13.92
N GLY A 434 3.03 15.14 -15.21
CA GLY A 434 4.08 14.44 -15.94
C GLY A 434 3.74 14.14 -17.40
N PRO A 435 4.72 13.67 -18.18
CA PRO A 435 4.48 13.25 -19.54
C PRO A 435 3.59 12.00 -19.58
N ILE A 436 2.93 11.80 -20.72
CA ILE A 436 2.12 10.63 -20.99
C ILE A 436 2.38 10.16 -22.42
N VAL A 437 2.59 8.86 -22.57
CA VAL A 437 2.65 8.18 -23.86
C VAL A 437 1.50 7.21 -23.92
N LYS A 438 0.71 7.25 -24.99
CA LYS A 438 -0.30 6.24 -25.27
C LYS A 438 -0.07 5.68 -26.67
N TYR A 439 -0.40 4.41 -26.84
CA TYR A 439 -0.42 3.76 -28.13
C TYR A 439 -1.68 2.90 -28.17
N SER A 440 -2.45 2.99 -29.23
CA SER A 440 -3.65 2.20 -29.43
C SER A 440 -3.58 1.47 -30.76
N SER A 441 -4.16 0.28 -30.79
CA SER A 441 -4.31 -0.53 -32.00
C SER A 441 -5.78 -0.91 -32.13
N THR A 442 -6.37 -0.54 -33.25
CA THR A 442 -7.75 -0.85 -33.66
C THR A 442 -7.65 -1.56 -35.02
N PRO A 443 -7.32 -2.88 -35.05
CA PRO A 443 -7.06 -3.61 -36.27
C PRO A 443 -8.27 -3.62 -37.21
N SER A 444 -8.06 -3.42 -38.51
CA SER A 444 -9.14 -3.31 -39.49
C SER A 444 -9.86 -4.64 -39.74
N ASP A 445 -9.14 -5.76 -39.69
CA ASP A 445 -9.69 -7.11 -39.82
C ASP A 445 -10.65 -7.45 -38.67
N ALA A 446 -10.26 -7.13 -37.43
CA ALA A 446 -11.07 -7.32 -36.23
C ALA A 446 -12.29 -6.39 -36.16
N ASN A 447 -12.26 -5.27 -36.89
CA ASN A 447 -13.31 -4.25 -36.86
C ASN A 447 -14.07 -4.10 -38.19
N ALA A 448 -13.83 -4.96 -39.19
CA ALA A 448 -14.39 -4.82 -40.54
C ALA A 448 -15.93 -4.84 -40.57
N ASP A 449 -16.57 -5.55 -39.62
CA ASP A 449 -18.02 -5.64 -39.46
C ASP A 449 -18.59 -4.60 -38.48
N LYS A 450 -17.75 -3.70 -37.93
CA LYS A 450 -18.12 -2.76 -36.87
C LYS A 450 -18.41 -1.36 -37.41
N PHE A 451 -19.23 -0.60 -36.68
CA PHE A 451 -19.61 0.77 -37.03
C PHE A 451 -18.41 1.72 -37.19
N ILE A 452 -17.35 1.52 -36.40
CA ILE A 452 -16.15 2.35 -36.43
C ILE A 452 -15.40 2.28 -37.78
N TYR A 453 -15.62 1.22 -38.56
CA TYR A 453 -14.91 0.99 -39.81
C TYR A 453 -15.83 1.26 -41.00
N SER A 454 -15.47 2.29 -41.78
CA SER A 454 -16.02 2.56 -43.10
C SER A 454 -14.86 2.67 -44.09
N PRO A 455 -14.81 1.84 -45.16
CA PRO A 455 -13.73 1.89 -46.14
C PRO A 455 -13.57 3.26 -46.80
N ASP A 456 -14.67 4.00 -46.95
CA ASP A 456 -14.70 5.28 -47.65
C ASP A 456 -14.34 6.47 -46.74
N HIS A 457 -14.50 6.32 -45.43
CA HIS A 457 -14.25 7.36 -44.42
C HIS A 457 -13.76 6.76 -43.09
N PRO A 458 -12.45 6.45 -42.96
CA PRO A 458 -11.92 5.93 -41.70
C PRO A 458 -12.01 7.00 -40.60
N VAL A 459 -12.53 6.61 -39.44
CA VAL A 459 -12.61 7.51 -38.28
C VAL A 459 -11.19 7.80 -37.77
N TYR A 460 -10.87 9.08 -37.55
CA TYR A 460 -9.56 9.49 -37.05
C TYR A 460 -9.21 8.81 -35.71
N GLY A 461 -8.02 8.22 -35.62
CA GLY A 461 -7.59 7.41 -34.47
C GLY A 461 -7.79 5.90 -34.61
N THR A 462 -8.24 5.41 -35.77
CA THR A 462 -8.32 3.97 -36.11
C THR A 462 -6.96 3.44 -36.61
N GLY A 463 -6.80 2.12 -36.71
CA GLY A 463 -5.51 1.50 -37.04
C GLY A 463 -4.53 1.56 -35.88
N TYR A 464 -3.26 1.86 -36.17
CA TYR A 464 -2.23 2.10 -35.15
C TYR A 464 -2.14 3.60 -34.87
N PHE A 465 -2.23 3.98 -33.60
CA PHE A 465 -2.26 5.38 -33.21
C PHE A 465 -1.47 5.62 -31.93
N GLY A 466 -0.32 6.25 -32.07
CA GLY A 466 0.59 6.67 -31.02
C GLY A 466 0.50 8.18 -30.75
N GLN A 467 0.55 8.52 -29.47
CA GLN A 467 0.47 9.90 -29.00
C GLN A 467 1.39 10.11 -27.79
N VAL A 468 2.10 11.24 -27.80
CA VAL A 468 2.95 11.70 -26.70
C VAL A 468 2.43 13.05 -26.25
N GLY A 469 2.29 13.27 -24.95
CA GLY A 469 1.75 14.50 -24.40
C GLY A 469 2.17 14.75 -22.97
N ALA A 470 1.53 15.73 -22.34
CA ALA A 470 1.64 16.02 -20.92
C ALA A 470 0.27 15.89 -20.26
N SER A 471 0.23 15.39 -19.02
CA SER A 471 -1.00 15.25 -18.26
C SER A 471 -0.82 15.71 -16.82
N GLY A 472 -1.88 16.22 -16.23
CA GLY A 472 -1.93 16.61 -14.83
C GLY A 472 -3.27 16.27 -14.20
N GLU A 473 -3.28 16.07 -12.88
CA GLU A 473 -4.49 15.82 -12.11
C GLU A 473 -4.39 16.49 -10.74
N ILE A 474 -5.45 17.17 -10.33
CA ILE A 474 -5.66 17.69 -8.98
C ILE A 474 -6.83 16.93 -8.37
N MET A 475 -6.64 16.41 -7.17
CA MET A 475 -7.67 15.74 -6.39
C MET A 475 -7.71 16.31 -4.98
N TYR A 476 -8.91 16.67 -4.52
CA TYR A 476 -9.17 17.15 -3.17
C TYR A 476 -10.27 16.28 -2.51
N ASP A 477 -9.93 15.48 -1.50
CA ASP A 477 -10.80 14.49 -0.84
C ASP A 477 -10.93 14.77 0.67
N THR A 478 -12.12 15.15 1.11
CA THR A 478 -12.48 15.41 2.51
C THR A 478 -13.54 14.44 3.05
N ARG A 479 -13.84 13.36 2.31
CA ARG A 479 -14.86 12.38 2.71
C ARG A 479 -14.56 11.80 4.09
N ASN A 480 -15.55 11.36 4.83
CA ASN A 480 -15.28 10.68 6.11
C ASN A 480 -14.84 9.22 5.93
N ASN A 481 -15.30 8.54 4.88
CA ASN A 481 -14.97 7.15 4.57
C ASN A 481 -15.06 6.96 3.04
N PRO A 482 -14.05 6.36 2.37
CA PRO A 482 -14.08 6.17 0.92
C PRO A 482 -15.06 5.08 0.42
N ALA A 483 -15.34 4.05 1.24
CA ALA A 483 -16.22 2.93 0.88
C ALA A 483 -17.71 3.20 1.19
N TYR A 484 -17.98 3.98 2.24
CA TYR A 484 -19.32 4.46 2.61
C TYR A 484 -19.23 5.92 3.07
N PRO A 485 -19.13 6.89 2.14
CA PRO A 485 -19.11 8.31 2.50
C PRO A 485 -20.49 8.77 2.98
N THR A 486 -20.54 9.52 4.08
CA THR A 486 -21.77 10.14 4.62
C THR A 486 -21.67 11.66 4.74
N ARG A 487 -20.45 12.18 4.68
CA ARG A 487 -20.14 13.62 4.69
C ARG A 487 -18.84 13.91 3.96
N GLY A 488 -18.64 15.18 3.61
CA GLY A 488 -17.47 15.67 2.91
C GLY A 488 -17.62 15.57 1.41
N PHE A 489 -16.55 15.86 0.69
CA PHE A 489 -16.57 16.00 -0.76
C PHE A 489 -15.30 15.44 -1.41
N LEU A 490 -15.41 15.07 -2.68
CA LEU A 490 -14.31 14.67 -3.53
C LEU A 490 -14.36 15.52 -4.79
N VAL A 491 -13.32 16.32 -5.03
CA VAL A 491 -13.12 17.07 -6.28
C VAL A 491 -11.96 16.44 -7.02
N ARG A 492 -12.13 16.13 -8.30
CA ARG A 492 -11.06 15.69 -9.19
C ARG A 492 -11.13 16.49 -10.47
N ALA A 493 -10.00 17.03 -10.90
CA ALA A 493 -9.82 17.70 -12.18
C ALA A 493 -8.55 17.15 -12.83
N ALA A 494 -8.67 16.58 -14.02
CA ALA A 494 -7.55 16.05 -14.79
C ALA A 494 -7.51 16.71 -16.17
N GLY A 495 -6.33 16.98 -16.69
CA GLY A 495 -6.14 17.54 -18.02
C GLY A 495 -4.99 16.88 -18.75
N ALA A 496 -5.05 16.89 -20.08
CA ALA A 496 -3.99 16.41 -20.94
C ALA A 496 -3.88 17.26 -22.22
N VAL A 497 -2.67 17.40 -22.73
CA VAL A 497 -2.36 18.10 -23.99
C VAL A 497 -1.44 17.23 -24.83
N TYR A 498 -1.72 17.17 -26.12
CA TYR A 498 -1.01 16.36 -27.11
C TYR A 498 -0.60 17.25 -28.28
N PRO A 499 0.70 17.55 -28.47
CA PRO A 499 1.18 18.24 -29.67
C PRO A 499 1.04 17.34 -30.91
N GLY A 500 1.14 17.95 -32.10
CA GLY A 500 1.18 17.24 -33.39
C GLY A 500 2.50 16.47 -33.57
N VAL A 501 2.61 15.33 -32.89
CA VAL A 501 3.78 14.44 -32.87
C VAL A 501 3.30 13.01 -32.97
N TRP A 502 4.05 12.18 -33.70
CA TRP A 502 3.71 10.79 -34.00
C TRP A 502 2.46 10.72 -34.89
N ASP A 503 1.36 10.09 -34.46
CA ASP A 503 0.14 9.96 -35.26
C ASP A 503 -0.88 11.10 -35.00
N VAL A 504 -0.54 12.03 -34.09
CA VAL A 504 -1.33 13.24 -33.82
C VAL A 504 -1.10 14.27 -34.92
N GLU A 505 -2.14 14.61 -35.68
CA GLU A 505 -2.05 15.51 -36.85
C GLU A 505 -2.00 16.98 -36.45
N SER A 506 -2.78 17.37 -35.43
CA SER A 506 -2.81 18.73 -34.91
C SER A 506 -2.95 18.73 -33.39
N PRO A 507 -2.44 19.78 -32.69
CA PRO A 507 -2.52 19.81 -31.24
C PRO A 507 -3.96 19.74 -30.73
N PHE A 508 -4.20 18.84 -29.78
CA PHE A 508 -5.49 18.73 -29.11
C PHE A 508 -5.29 18.62 -27.59
N GLY A 509 -6.35 18.91 -26.84
CA GLY A 509 -6.31 18.90 -25.39
C GLY A 509 -7.62 18.47 -24.78
N SER A 510 -7.60 18.08 -23.52
CA SER A 510 -8.80 17.71 -22.78
C SER A 510 -8.75 18.13 -21.32
N ILE A 511 -9.92 18.34 -20.74
CA ILE A 511 -10.13 18.47 -19.30
C ILE A 511 -11.30 17.58 -18.88
N ASP A 512 -11.13 16.83 -17.79
CA ASP A 512 -12.14 16.01 -17.11
C ASP A 512 -12.29 16.53 -15.68
N GLY A 513 -13.51 16.79 -15.26
CA GLY A 513 -13.81 17.30 -13.92
C GLY A 513 -14.96 16.54 -13.29
N ARG A 514 -14.86 16.26 -12.00
CA ARG A 514 -15.96 15.69 -11.21
C ARG A 514 -15.93 16.15 -9.76
N VAL A 515 -17.12 16.31 -9.19
CA VAL A 515 -17.35 16.69 -7.80
C VAL A 515 -18.38 15.73 -7.20
N HIS A 516 -18.04 15.13 -6.07
CA HIS A 516 -18.94 14.28 -5.29
C HIS A 516 -19.16 14.95 -3.93
N THR A 517 -20.38 14.94 -3.40
CA THR A 517 -20.68 15.40 -2.04
C THR A 517 -21.72 14.49 -1.39
N TYR A 518 -21.68 14.43 -0.06
CA TYR A 518 -22.54 13.57 0.75
C TYR A 518 -23.11 14.37 1.90
N LEU A 519 -24.43 14.33 2.05
CA LEU A 519 -25.16 15.08 3.06
C LEU A 519 -26.05 14.11 3.83
N THR A 520 -25.73 13.88 5.11
CA THR A 520 -26.54 13.03 5.98
C THR A 520 -27.38 13.88 6.91
N ALA A 521 -28.70 13.72 6.87
CA ALA A 521 -29.58 14.42 7.80
C ALA A 521 -29.69 13.65 9.14
N PRO A 522 -29.67 14.34 10.29
CA PRO A 522 -29.75 13.73 11.61
C PRO A 522 -31.20 13.40 12.02
N ILE A 523 -31.97 12.78 11.12
CA ILE A 523 -33.35 12.34 11.35
C ILE A 523 -33.41 10.79 11.37
N PRO A 524 -34.54 10.17 11.77
CA PRO A 524 -34.70 8.71 11.70
C PRO A 524 -34.30 8.16 10.33
N THR A 525 -33.74 6.94 10.29
CA THR A 525 -33.07 6.30 9.12
C THR A 525 -31.76 6.92 8.63
N LYS A 526 -31.32 8.05 9.21
CA LYS A 526 -30.06 8.77 8.87
C LYS A 526 -29.86 8.90 7.35
N PRO A 527 -30.83 9.50 6.63
CA PRO A 527 -30.80 9.54 5.17
C PRO A 527 -29.54 10.26 4.68
N THR A 528 -28.82 9.63 3.75
CA THR A 528 -27.66 10.23 3.09
C THR A 528 -28.02 10.55 1.64
N LEU A 529 -28.00 11.83 1.28
CA LEU A 529 -28.05 12.28 -0.11
C LEU A 529 -26.62 12.34 -0.66
N ALA A 530 -26.32 11.49 -1.62
CA ALA A 530 -25.08 11.49 -2.38
C ALA A 530 -25.32 12.17 -3.73
N VAL A 531 -24.55 13.19 -4.05
CA VAL A 531 -24.64 13.93 -5.31
C VAL A 531 -23.30 13.91 -6.01
N ARG A 532 -23.31 13.68 -7.32
CA ARG A 532 -22.14 13.75 -8.17
C ARG A 532 -22.45 14.54 -9.43
N VAL A 533 -21.56 15.46 -9.78
CA VAL A 533 -21.60 16.19 -11.05
C VAL A 533 -20.25 16.05 -11.71
N GLY A 534 -20.22 15.87 -13.03
CA GLY A 534 -18.97 15.83 -13.77
C GLY A 534 -19.14 16.06 -15.25
N GLY A 535 -18.01 16.13 -15.94
CA GLY A 535 -17.98 16.31 -17.38
C GLY A 535 -16.56 16.27 -17.93
N LYS A 536 -16.49 16.17 -19.26
CA LYS A 536 -15.25 16.18 -20.02
C LYS A 536 -15.41 17.10 -21.21
N LYS A 537 -14.39 17.92 -21.49
CA LYS A 537 -14.28 18.74 -22.70
C LYS A 537 -12.98 18.38 -23.43
N VAL A 538 -13.06 18.28 -24.75
CA VAL A 538 -11.94 18.07 -25.67
C VAL A 538 -11.94 19.21 -26.68
N TRP A 539 -10.75 19.67 -27.07
CA TRP A 539 -10.51 20.75 -28.02
C TRP A 539 -9.50 20.31 -29.08
N GLY A 540 -9.63 20.85 -30.29
CA GLY A 540 -8.77 20.51 -31.45
C GLY A 540 -9.28 19.27 -32.21
N THR A 541 -8.52 18.81 -33.19
CA THR A 541 -8.83 17.55 -33.90
C THR A 541 -8.29 16.38 -33.08
N TYR A 542 -9.18 15.59 -32.49
CA TYR A 542 -8.83 14.51 -31.56
C TYR A 542 -9.24 13.14 -32.11
N PRO A 543 -8.46 12.08 -31.83
CA PRO A 543 -8.84 10.73 -32.23
C PRO A 543 -10.08 10.26 -31.45
N PHE A 544 -10.92 9.42 -32.06
CA PHE A 544 -12.23 9.04 -31.48
C PHE A 544 -12.15 8.46 -30.07
N HIS A 545 -11.07 7.76 -29.73
CA HIS A 545 -10.88 7.14 -28.42
C HIS A 545 -10.58 8.17 -27.31
N GLU A 546 -10.27 9.43 -27.67
CA GLU A 546 -10.12 10.56 -26.75
C GLU A 546 -11.40 11.40 -26.59
N SER A 547 -12.50 11.05 -27.28
CA SER A 547 -13.79 11.78 -27.21
C SER A 547 -14.32 11.98 -25.79
N ALA A 548 -15.17 12.98 -25.61
CA ALA A 548 -15.99 13.12 -24.42
C ALA A 548 -17.16 12.13 -24.49
N PHE A 549 -16.95 10.92 -23.96
CA PHE A 549 -17.95 9.86 -23.93
C PHE A 549 -18.97 10.05 -22.79
N LEU A 550 -20.24 9.75 -23.05
CA LEU A 550 -21.29 9.62 -22.04
C LEU A 550 -21.94 8.23 -22.14
N GLY A 551 -22.31 7.67 -20.98
CA GLY A 551 -23.11 6.44 -20.96
C GLY A 551 -23.02 5.67 -19.64
N GLY A 552 -23.42 4.41 -19.76
CA GLY A 552 -23.47 3.40 -18.70
C GLY A 552 -22.16 3.15 -17.98
N PRO A 553 -22.21 2.59 -16.77
CA PRO A 553 -21.03 1.99 -16.17
C PRO A 553 -20.42 0.93 -17.10
N GLY A 554 -19.11 0.99 -17.26
CA GLY A 554 -18.30 -0.07 -17.85
C GLY A 554 -17.69 -0.99 -16.81
N PHE A 555 -16.68 -1.74 -17.25
CA PHE A 555 -15.95 -2.67 -16.42
C PHE A 555 -15.01 -1.96 -15.43
N ALA A 556 -15.33 -2.00 -14.13
CA ALA A 556 -14.54 -1.35 -13.08
C ALA A 556 -13.24 -2.09 -12.73
N ALA A 557 -13.13 -3.41 -13.01
CA ALA A 557 -11.98 -4.21 -12.58
C ALA A 557 -10.68 -3.94 -13.38
N THR A 558 -10.71 -3.17 -14.47
CA THR A 558 -9.49 -2.64 -15.13
C THR A 558 -9.06 -1.27 -14.60
N GLY A 559 -9.82 -0.65 -13.69
CA GLY A 559 -9.61 0.73 -13.26
C GLY A 559 -9.95 1.78 -14.34
N LEU A 560 -10.79 1.45 -15.33
CA LEU A 560 -11.13 2.32 -16.49
C LEU A 560 -12.63 2.63 -16.65
N SER A 561 -13.46 2.33 -15.66
CA SER A 561 -14.89 2.59 -15.81
C SER A 561 -15.29 3.88 -15.11
N ASP A 562 -15.21 4.98 -15.83
CA ASP A 562 -15.98 6.18 -15.50
C ASP A 562 -17.45 5.93 -15.88
N SER A 563 -18.24 5.61 -14.85
CA SER A 563 -19.69 5.42 -14.99
C SER A 563 -20.32 6.80 -14.98
N HIS A 564 -21.04 7.20 -16.03
CA HIS A 564 -21.66 8.53 -16.08
C HIS A 564 -23.13 8.48 -15.67
N ILE A 565 -23.94 7.73 -16.42
CA ILE A 565 -25.39 7.61 -16.22
C ILE A 565 -25.82 6.13 -16.30
N ARG A 566 -26.60 5.63 -15.33
CA ARG A 566 -27.18 4.27 -15.36
C ARG A 566 -28.38 4.23 -16.31
N GLY A 567 -28.74 3.03 -16.78
CA GLY A 567 -29.78 2.84 -17.80
C GLY A 567 -29.30 2.98 -19.25
N PHE A 568 -27.98 3.06 -19.46
CA PHE A 568 -27.36 3.19 -20.78
C PHE A 568 -26.24 2.17 -20.98
N ARG A 569 -25.85 1.92 -22.23
CA ARG A 569 -24.64 1.15 -22.55
C ARG A 569 -23.39 2.01 -22.28
N LYS A 570 -22.25 1.37 -22.00
CA LYS A 570 -20.96 2.08 -21.85
C LYS A 570 -20.63 2.86 -23.13
N ASN A 571 -20.12 4.09 -23.00
CA ASN A 571 -19.68 4.95 -24.12
C ASN A 571 -20.76 5.21 -25.19
N ARG A 572 -22.04 5.23 -24.79
CA ARG A 572 -23.19 5.33 -25.68
C ARG A 572 -23.14 6.55 -26.63
N PHE A 573 -22.68 7.70 -26.15
CA PHE A 573 -22.59 8.93 -26.91
C PHE A 573 -21.16 9.46 -26.90
N ALA A 574 -20.73 10.13 -27.96
CA ALA A 574 -19.38 10.68 -28.13
C ALA A 574 -19.43 12.07 -28.77
N GLY A 575 -18.59 12.99 -28.31
CA GLY A 575 -18.50 14.34 -28.86
C GLY A 575 -17.38 15.14 -28.20
N ASP A 576 -17.43 16.46 -28.37
CA ASP A 576 -16.43 17.38 -27.84
C ASP A 576 -16.62 17.59 -26.34
N THR A 577 -17.86 17.57 -25.87
CA THR A 577 -18.21 17.85 -24.48
C THR A 577 -19.20 16.83 -23.97
N SER A 578 -19.03 16.36 -22.73
CA SER A 578 -20.01 15.57 -22.01
C SER A 578 -20.22 16.17 -20.63
N VAL A 579 -21.47 16.19 -20.17
CA VAL A 579 -21.85 16.65 -18.83
C VAL A 579 -22.85 15.66 -18.24
N TYR A 580 -22.72 15.36 -16.97
CA TYR A 580 -23.62 14.47 -16.26
C TYR A 580 -23.82 14.88 -14.79
N GLY A 581 -24.96 14.48 -14.23
CA GLY A 581 -25.32 14.61 -12.83
C GLY A 581 -25.96 13.33 -12.32
N ASN A 582 -25.69 12.99 -11.06
CA ASN A 582 -26.27 11.84 -10.36
C ASN A 582 -26.69 12.26 -8.96
N ALA A 583 -27.85 11.78 -8.55
CA ALA A 583 -28.33 11.88 -7.17
C ALA A 583 -28.71 10.48 -6.68
N GLU A 584 -28.29 10.13 -5.47
CA GLU A 584 -28.65 8.89 -4.80
C GLU A 584 -29.04 9.16 -3.34
N LEU A 585 -30.27 8.82 -2.97
CA LEU A 585 -30.76 8.89 -1.60
C LEU A 585 -30.64 7.51 -0.96
N ARG A 586 -29.90 7.42 0.15
CA ARG A 586 -29.63 6.17 0.87
C ARG A 586 -30.30 6.22 2.24
N LEU A 587 -31.13 5.24 2.57
CA LEU A 587 -31.86 5.15 3.85
C LEU A 587 -31.42 3.90 4.60
N VAL A 588 -31.10 4.04 5.89
CA VAL A 588 -30.86 2.88 6.77
C VAL A 588 -32.20 2.38 7.29
N LEU A 589 -32.55 1.13 6.98
CA LEU A 589 -33.79 0.53 7.45
C LEU A 589 -33.60 -0.14 8.80
N VAL A 590 -32.64 -1.05 8.91
CA VAL A 590 -32.40 -1.85 10.13
C VAL A 590 -30.92 -2.12 10.36
N PRO A 591 -30.46 -2.14 11.63
CA PRO A 591 -29.18 -2.74 11.97
C PRO A 591 -29.26 -4.27 11.82
N ILE A 592 -28.16 -4.91 11.43
CA ILE A 592 -28.03 -6.36 11.34
C ILE A 592 -26.90 -6.81 12.25
N ASN A 593 -27.18 -7.79 13.13
CA ASN A 593 -26.21 -8.34 14.09
C ASN A 593 -26.11 -9.87 14.06
N PHE A 594 -26.73 -10.55 13.09
CA PHE A 594 -26.85 -12.02 13.09
C PHE A 594 -25.55 -12.76 12.72
N ILE A 595 -24.69 -12.17 11.89
CA ILE A 595 -23.40 -12.76 11.47
C ILE A 595 -22.24 -11.81 11.78
N VAL A 596 -22.38 -10.55 11.37
CA VAL A 596 -21.43 -9.47 11.65
C VAL A 596 -22.22 -8.18 11.88
N PRO A 597 -21.78 -7.29 12.79
CA PRO A 597 -22.42 -5.99 12.97
C PRO A 597 -22.43 -5.19 11.66
N GLY A 598 -23.62 -4.74 11.27
CA GLY A 598 -23.88 -4.15 9.97
C GLY A 598 -25.19 -3.36 9.89
N GLU A 599 -25.50 -2.88 8.69
CA GLU A 599 -26.70 -2.10 8.40
C GLU A 599 -27.29 -2.55 7.06
N PHE A 600 -28.61 -2.67 6.99
CA PHE A 600 -29.36 -2.87 5.76
C PHE A 600 -30.22 -1.66 5.44
N GLY A 601 -30.31 -1.34 4.16
CA GLY A 601 -31.02 -0.16 3.72
C GLY A 601 -31.48 -0.21 2.27
N VAL A 602 -32.16 0.86 1.87
CA VAL A 602 -32.60 1.10 0.50
C VAL A 602 -31.86 2.28 -0.11
N LEU A 603 -31.78 2.29 -1.43
CA LEU A 603 -31.28 3.42 -2.22
C LEU A 603 -32.27 3.78 -3.33
N ILE A 604 -32.38 5.07 -3.63
CA ILE A 604 -33.13 5.62 -4.75
C ILE A 604 -32.17 6.48 -5.56
N ALA A 605 -32.23 6.40 -6.88
CA ALA A 605 -31.24 6.94 -7.78
C ALA A 605 -31.88 7.65 -8.97
N ALA A 606 -31.32 8.81 -9.33
CA ALA A 606 -31.64 9.56 -10.54
C ALA A 606 -30.36 10.07 -11.20
N ASP A 607 -30.24 9.85 -12.50
CA ASP A 607 -29.09 10.17 -13.32
C ASP A 607 -29.55 11.02 -14.52
N VAL A 608 -28.73 11.99 -14.93
CA VAL A 608 -28.97 12.83 -16.11
C VAL A 608 -27.66 13.14 -16.81
N GLY A 609 -27.66 13.22 -18.14
CA GLY A 609 -26.46 13.64 -18.87
C GLY A 609 -26.71 13.97 -20.33
N ARG A 610 -25.73 14.64 -20.93
CA ARG A 610 -25.76 15.05 -22.33
C ARG A 610 -24.36 15.14 -22.94
N VAL A 611 -24.29 14.90 -24.25
CA VAL A 611 -23.10 15.16 -25.09
C VAL A 611 -23.37 16.34 -26.01
N PHE A 612 -22.32 17.10 -26.30
CA PHE A 612 -22.30 18.19 -27.26
C PHE A 612 -21.19 17.94 -28.28
N PHE A 613 -21.52 18.06 -29.56
CA PHE A 613 -20.58 17.92 -30.67
C PHE A 613 -20.82 19.05 -31.66
N ALA A 614 -19.77 19.79 -32.03
CA ALA A 614 -19.89 20.99 -32.85
C ALA A 614 -20.41 20.69 -34.27
N GLU A 615 -20.06 19.52 -34.81
CA GLU A 615 -20.47 19.06 -36.14
C GLU A 615 -21.67 18.10 -36.05
N ASP A 616 -22.50 18.19 -34.99
CA ASP A 616 -23.70 17.37 -34.87
C ASP A 616 -24.69 17.73 -35.98
N PRO A 617 -24.96 16.82 -36.95
CA PRO A 617 -25.82 17.12 -38.09
C PRO A 617 -27.27 17.40 -37.69
N ASN A 618 -27.69 16.96 -36.49
CA ASN A 618 -29.07 17.06 -36.01
C ASN A 618 -29.26 18.16 -34.95
N ALA A 619 -28.17 18.84 -34.54
CA ALA A 619 -28.19 19.85 -33.47
C ALA A 619 -29.00 19.42 -32.22
N ALA A 620 -28.88 18.15 -31.82
CA ALA A 620 -29.80 17.53 -30.89
C ALA A 620 -29.74 18.11 -29.46
N ASP A 621 -30.92 18.48 -28.92
CA ASP A 621 -31.05 19.14 -27.60
C ASP A 621 -31.42 18.20 -26.44
N LYS A 622 -31.36 16.88 -26.67
CA LYS A 622 -31.87 15.87 -25.72
C LYS A 622 -30.99 15.71 -24.47
N TRP A 623 -31.62 15.64 -23.31
CA TRP A 623 -31.00 15.15 -22.08
C TRP A 623 -31.42 13.70 -21.84
N HIS A 624 -30.44 12.85 -21.52
CA HIS A 624 -30.63 11.42 -21.28
C HIS A 624 -30.78 11.17 -19.78
N THR A 625 -31.79 10.40 -19.38
CA THR A 625 -32.13 10.19 -17.96
C THR A 625 -32.17 8.72 -17.56
N GLY A 626 -31.89 8.44 -16.30
CA GLY A 626 -32.03 7.11 -15.71
C GLY A 626 -32.53 7.19 -14.28
N VAL A 627 -33.60 6.46 -13.94
CA VAL A 627 -34.22 6.50 -12.61
C VAL A 627 -34.48 5.08 -12.09
N GLY A 628 -34.27 4.87 -10.79
CA GLY A 628 -34.62 3.62 -10.14
C GLY A 628 -34.16 3.54 -8.69
N GLY A 629 -33.94 2.33 -8.20
CA GLY A 629 -33.60 2.10 -6.80
C GLY A 629 -33.23 0.66 -6.49
N GLY A 630 -33.00 0.37 -5.22
CA GLY A 630 -32.67 -0.97 -4.76
C GLY A 630 -32.26 -1.03 -3.29
N PHE A 631 -31.44 -2.02 -2.96
CA PHE A 631 -31.08 -2.38 -1.60
C PHE A 631 -29.57 -2.39 -1.41
N TRP A 632 -29.14 -2.19 -0.17
CA TRP A 632 -27.74 -2.29 0.21
C TRP A 632 -27.56 -2.90 1.60
N LEU A 633 -26.40 -3.52 1.80
CA LEU A 633 -25.96 -4.12 3.04
C LEU A 633 -24.54 -3.64 3.33
N SER A 634 -24.27 -3.20 4.56
CA SER A 634 -22.91 -2.87 4.99
C SER A 634 -22.51 -3.68 6.23
N PHE A 635 -21.22 -4.00 6.35
CA PHE A 635 -20.66 -4.75 7.48
C PHE A 635 -19.26 -4.24 7.83
N LEU A 636 -18.73 -4.68 8.97
CA LEU A 636 -17.42 -4.25 9.50
C LEU A 636 -17.33 -2.73 9.68
N LYS A 637 -18.35 -2.13 10.31
CA LYS A 637 -18.47 -0.67 10.51
C LYS A 637 -18.42 0.12 9.19
N ARG A 638 -19.20 -0.33 8.18
CA ARG A 638 -19.31 0.31 6.85
C ARG A 638 -18.00 0.34 6.05
N LYS A 639 -17.05 -0.56 6.37
CA LYS A 639 -15.83 -0.75 5.56
C LYS A 639 -16.09 -1.64 4.34
N GLN A 640 -17.12 -2.46 4.41
CA GLN A 640 -17.57 -3.31 3.31
C GLN A 640 -19.05 -3.03 3.07
N THR A 641 -19.41 -2.84 1.80
CA THR A 641 -20.78 -2.55 1.39
C THR A 641 -21.09 -3.38 0.15
N LEU A 642 -22.30 -3.92 0.07
CA LEU A 642 -22.85 -4.56 -1.13
C LEU A 642 -24.12 -3.82 -1.51
N SER A 643 -24.32 -3.54 -2.79
CA SER A 643 -25.56 -2.92 -3.29
C SER A 643 -26.09 -3.63 -4.53
N VAL A 644 -27.41 -3.65 -4.63
CA VAL A 644 -28.18 -4.13 -5.78
C VAL A 644 -29.14 -3.03 -6.18
N ALA A 645 -29.13 -2.61 -7.44
CA ALA A 645 -30.03 -1.58 -7.95
C ALA A 645 -30.59 -1.93 -9.33
N VAL A 646 -31.85 -1.56 -9.58
CA VAL A 646 -32.49 -1.63 -10.89
C VAL A 646 -32.77 -0.20 -11.34
N ILE A 647 -32.19 0.22 -12.46
CA ILE A 647 -32.37 1.56 -13.03
C ILE A 647 -32.92 1.44 -14.45
N ASN A 648 -33.99 2.17 -14.74
CA ASN A 648 -34.54 2.30 -16.08
C ASN A 648 -34.05 3.60 -16.72
N GLY A 649 -33.47 3.52 -17.91
CA GLY A 649 -33.12 4.70 -18.72
C GLY A 649 -33.64 4.56 -20.15
N ASP A 650 -33.45 5.60 -20.95
CA ASP A 650 -33.97 5.68 -22.32
C ASP A 650 -33.49 4.53 -23.23
N ASP A 651 -32.31 3.98 -22.97
CA ASP A 651 -31.67 2.93 -23.77
C ASP A 651 -32.00 1.51 -23.28
N LEU A 652 -31.96 1.29 -21.96
CA LEU A 652 -32.15 -0.02 -21.33
C LEU A 652 -32.55 0.07 -19.86
N THR A 653 -33.12 -1.02 -19.34
CA THR A 653 -33.20 -1.28 -17.90
C THR A 653 -32.00 -2.11 -17.45
N GLY A 654 -31.22 -1.59 -16.50
CA GLY A 654 -30.00 -2.22 -15.99
C GLY A 654 -30.14 -2.73 -14.57
N VAL A 655 -29.60 -3.92 -14.30
CA VAL A 655 -29.41 -4.46 -12.95
C VAL A 655 -27.93 -4.31 -12.55
N TYR A 656 -27.67 -3.67 -11.42
CA TYR A 656 -26.33 -3.32 -10.96
C TYR A 656 -26.03 -4.00 -9.63
N LEU A 657 -25.07 -4.93 -9.63
CA LEU A 657 -24.52 -5.57 -8.42
C LEU A 657 -23.13 -5.00 -8.14
N ARG A 658 -22.90 -4.45 -6.94
CA ARG A 658 -21.64 -3.76 -6.61
C ARG A 658 -21.14 -4.09 -5.21
N ALA A 659 -19.82 -4.18 -5.07
CA ALA A 659 -19.14 -3.95 -3.79
C ALA A 659 -18.90 -2.44 -3.65
N GLY A 660 -19.64 -1.79 -2.77
CA GLY A 660 -19.77 -0.34 -2.67
C GLY A 660 -21.02 0.21 -3.35
N PHE A 661 -21.12 1.54 -3.40
CA PHE A 661 -22.13 2.27 -4.18
C PHE A 661 -21.59 2.66 -5.56
N MET A 662 -22.37 3.40 -6.34
CA MET A 662 -21.94 3.90 -7.64
C MET A 662 -20.77 4.89 -7.54
N PHE A 663 -20.77 5.76 -6.53
CA PHE A 663 -19.76 6.79 -6.29
C PHE A 663 -19.60 7.15 -4.81
#